data_AF-A0A496CMB7-F1
#
_entry.id   AF-A0A496CMB7-F1
#
_cell.length_a   1.000
_cell.length_b   1.000
_cell.length_c   1.000
_cell.angle_alpha   90.00
_cell.angle_beta   90.00
_cell.angle_gamma   90.00
#
_symmetry.space_group_name_H-M   'P 1'
#
loop_
_entity.id
_entity.type
_entity.pdbx_description
1 polymer ?
#
loop_
_entity_poly.entity_id
_entity_poly.type
_entity_poly.pdbx_seq_one_letter_code
_entity_poly.pdbx_strand_id
1 'polypeptide(L)'
;MINVTLFAGFKRCMGDIPLIDALYDIRNGKYATEINRIRAFMDAGNQDEADMQKKKLPAITVSATYQKQRLPKYMTGYNPLTILDFDELNKEDLPRLLALVREAVYTVACWISPRGRGIKIIVYPAVGTELIPANHLAVYKLVKDWYERLLGVGADTSGSDAGRLCIMSYDQQLYLSPRFEPWLKGEGTLPADLPPIEAIGGKTVSQLISSARRKASRKFPYAEGNRNNYVHLFAGYCNRFGVAREEVEAYAAKSFDDLPVEERRQAIDSAYAHTEQYATEKPAFRLQRGDSFVNQIQEFLTKYYKLRRNIVRRTVEYRDLKKHDAFQPVTDYWENSVWCALQKSGVFCRVSDLRSVIYSDFSPEYNPFKSYFDNLPRWDGTTDPIGRLAATIDTTHPEYWEKCLKKWLVAVVACAIDERQTNHTVLLLSGAQGLGKTTWLRNLVPPVLRNYVFSGNLDPTAKDSSLLMSDCFLIILDELSGQSRVELNQLKALITKDSILERRPYARNAETFVRRASFAATVNDSQILTDRTGSRRFLCFETLRIDYTSEIDHAAIYAQALALYKQNFRYWFAENDITEINDNNEPFQQSCPEAELFYTYFRKPVRFELPLLLSASEILSKIAERTRYSMTTMSVNLLGRVLKSGEFESQKRHGKRLYAVMELSNDQVEARRKGFGYDPSDEGEGGDNKEDDGGGRPDPQLPF
;
A
#
# COMPACT_ATOMS: atom_id res chain seq x y z
N MET A 1 47.49 1.15 4.28
CA MET A 1 46.90 0.18 3.34
C MET A 1 45.40 0.47 3.22
N ILE A 2 44.86 0.57 2.01
CA ILE A 2 43.44 0.88 1.79
C ILE A 2 42.63 -0.42 1.86
N ASN A 3 41.62 -0.46 2.74
CA ASN A 3 40.75 -1.60 2.92
C ASN A 3 39.39 -1.36 2.27
N VAL A 4 38.76 -2.42 1.77
CA VAL A 4 37.41 -2.43 1.20
C VAL A 4 36.60 -3.55 1.81
N THR A 5 35.29 -3.33 1.98
CA THR A 5 34.43 -4.37 2.57
C THR A 5 33.93 -5.32 1.50
N LEU A 6 34.16 -6.62 1.70
CA LEU A 6 33.70 -7.70 0.85
C LEU A 6 32.27 -8.13 1.22
N PHE A 7 31.43 -8.35 0.22
CA PHE A 7 30.05 -8.81 0.37
C PHE A 7 29.77 -10.06 -0.46
N ALA A 8 29.07 -11.02 0.14
CA ALA A 8 28.51 -12.19 -0.54
C ALA A 8 27.00 -11.99 -0.77
N GLY A 9 26.51 -12.35 -1.96
CA GLY A 9 25.08 -12.20 -2.33
C GLY A 9 24.55 -10.78 -2.14
N PHE A 10 25.43 -9.78 -2.30
CA PHE A 10 25.18 -8.34 -2.16
C PHE A 10 24.68 -7.83 -0.79
N LYS A 11 24.47 -8.71 0.18
CA LYS A 11 23.91 -8.36 1.50
C LYS A 11 24.79 -8.78 2.67
N ARG A 12 25.43 -9.96 2.58
CA ARG A 12 26.19 -10.52 3.68
C ARG A 12 27.60 -9.92 3.71
N CYS A 13 27.89 -9.10 4.71
CA CYS A 13 29.24 -8.58 4.97
C CYS A 13 30.18 -9.73 5.35
N MET A 14 31.26 -9.88 4.60
CA MET A 14 32.31 -10.90 4.81
C MET A 14 33.51 -10.35 5.58
N GLY A 15 33.60 -9.02 5.75
CA GLY A 15 34.70 -8.33 6.42
C GLY A 15 35.51 -7.47 5.44
N ASP A 16 36.48 -6.76 5.98
CA ASP A 16 37.37 -5.90 5.22
C ASP A 16 38.56 -6.70 4.68
N ILE A 17 38.91 -6.45 3.42
CA ILE A 17 40.10 -6.98 2.75
C ILE A 17 40.92 -5.81 2.18
N PRO A 18 42.25 -5.94 2.04
CA PRO A 18 43.04 -4.96 1.31
C PRO A 18 42.53 -4.81 -0.13
N LEU A 19 42.38 -3.57 -0.61
CA LEU A 19 41.96 -3.30 -1.99
C LEU A 19 42.91 -3.94 -3.00
N ILE A 20 44.21 -3.94 -2.69
CA ILE A 20 45.24 -4.53 -3.56
C ILE A 20 45.00 -6.04 -3.77
N ASP A 21 44.58 -6.76 -2.72
CA ASP A 21 44.29 -8.20 -2.81
C ASP A 21 43.04 -8.44 -3.66
N ALA A 22 42.02 -7.60 -3.54
CA ALA A 22 40.84 -7.68 -4.41
C ALA A 22 41.20 -7.45 -5.89
N LEU A 23 42.13 -6.54 -6.19
CA LEU A 23 42.61 -6.30 -7.56
C LEU A 23 43.45 -7.49 -8.07
N TYR A 24 44.26 -8.11 -7.22
CA TYR A 24 44.97 -9.35 -7.57
C TYR A 24 44.04 -10.53 -7.77
N ASP A 25 42.96 -10.67 -6.98
CA ASP A 25 41.93 -11.68 -7.19
C ASP A 25 41.29 -11.57 -8.58
N ILE A 26 41.07 -10.34 -9.07
CA ILE A 26 40.55 -10.06 -10.42
C ILE A 26 41.60 -10.39 -11.50
N ARG A 27 42.86 -9.95 -11.29
CA ARG A 27 43.94 -10.12 -12.28
C ARG A 27 44.39 -11.57 -12.43
N ASN A 28 44.53 -12.28 -11.31
CA ASN A 28 45.05 -13.64 -11.24
C ASN A 28 43.96 -14.70 -11.47
N GLY A 29 42.69 -14.29 -11.57
CA GLY A 29 41.60 -15.16 -12.02
C GLY A 29 40.98 -16.04 -10.96
N LYS A 30 40.88 -15.56 -9.71
CA LYS A 30 40.14 -16.26 -8.65
C LYS A 30 38.69 -16.56 -9.02
N TYR A 31 38.05 -15.70 -9.81
CA TYR A 31 36.67 -15.82 -10.29
C TYR A 31 36.59 -16.11 -11.81
N ALA A 32 37.67 -16.58 -12.44
CA ALA A 32 37.75 -16.73 -13.88
C ALA A 32 36.67 -17.67 -14.44
N THR A 33 36.43 -18.81 -13.77
CA THR A 33 35.46 -19.82 -14.19
C THR A 33 34.04 -19.24 -14.26
N GLU A 34 33.60 -18.56 -13.21
CA GLU A 34 32.28 -17.96 -13.11
C GLU A 34 32.11 -16.80 -14.10
N ILE A 35 33.13 -15.96 -14.25
CA ILE A 35 33.11 -14.81 -15.16
C ILE A 35 33.08 -15.28 -16.62
N ASN A 36 33.88 -16.28 -16.99
CA ASN A 36 33.86 -16.81 -18.34
C ASN A 36 32.51 -17.45 -18.68
N ARG A 37 31.86 -18.10 -17.70
CA ARG A 37 30.49 -18.61 -17.86
C ARG A 37 29.47 -17.48 -18.08
N ILE A 38 29.56 -16.37 -17.34
CA ILE A 38 28.72 -15.19 -17.54
C ILE A 38 28.91 -14.61 -18.94
N ARG A 39 30.16 -14.47 -19.39
CA ARG A 39 30.49 -13.97 -20.73
C ARG A 39 29.97 -14.90 -21.84
N ALA A 40 30.07 -16.21 -21.65
CA ALA A 40 29.50 -17.18 -22.59
C ALA A 40 27.98 -17.05 -22.73
N PHE A 41 27.24 -16.84 -21.63
CA PHE A 41 25.80 -16.57 -21.71
C PHE A 41 25.47 -15.24 -22.41
N MET A 42 26.26 -14.19 -22.16
CA MET A 42 26.12 -12.91 -22.86
C MET A 42 26.36 -13.05 -24.37
N ASP A 43 27.34 -13.85 -24.77
CA ASP A 43 27.67 -14.10 -26.19
C ASP A 43 26.62 -15.00 -26.86
N ALA A 44 25.98 -15.90 -26.11
CA ALA A 44 24.82 -16.68 -26.55
C ALA A 44 23.48 -15.90 -26.54
N GLY A 45 23.48 -14.62 -26.17
CA GLY A 45 22.27 -13.78 -26.10
C GLY A 45 21.35 -14.04 -24.90
N ASN A 46 21.77 -14.88 -23.94
CA ASN A 46 20.98 -15.22 -22.76
C ASN A 46 21.32 -14.29 -21.57
N GLN A 47 20.73 -13.09 -21.58
CA GLN A 47 21.00 -12.05 -20.58
C GLN A 47 20.49 -12.41 -19.17
N ASP A 48 19.35 -13.09 -19.07
CA ASP A 48 18.73 -13.43 -17.78
C ASP A 48 19.60 -14.39 -16.98
N GLU A 49 20.14 -15.42 -17.64
CA GLU A 49 21.03 -16.39 -17.00
C GLU A 49 22.37 -15.74 -16.60
N ALA A 50 22.93 -14.87 -17.46
CA ALA A 50 24.12 -14.09 -17.15
C ALA A 50 23.92 -13.24 -15.88
N ASP A 51 22.74 -12.65 -15.70
CA ASP A 51 22.40 -11.83 -14.53
C ASP A 51 22.15 -12.64 -13.27
N MET A 52 21.55 -13.83 -13.39
CA MET A 52 21.42 -14.74 -12.27
C MET A 52 22.78 -15.20 -11.75
N GLN A 53 23.72 -15.54 -12.64
CA GLN A 53 25.08 -15.94 -12.24
C GLN A 53 25.89 -14.76 -11.69
N LYS A 54 25.76 -13.56 -12.28
CA LYS A 54 26.40 -12.32 -11.79
C LYS A 54 26.01 -12.00 -10.34
N LYS A 55 24.77 -12.29 -9.92
CA LYS A 55 24.30 -12.09 -8.53
C LYS A 55 24.97 -12.99 -7.50
N LYS A 56 25.59 -14.10 -7.93
CA LYS A 56 26.30 -15.04 -7.05
C LYS A 56 27.73 -14.61 -6.76
N LEU A 57 28.30 -13.75 -7.60
CA LEU A 57 29.66 -13.25 -7.41
C LEU A 57 29.76 -12.36 -6.17
N PRO A 58 30.90 -12.39 -5.47
CA PRO A 58 31.18 -11.43 -4.43
C PRO A 58 31.36 -10.02 -5.01
N ALA A 59 31.21 -9.02 -4.16
CA ALA A 59 31.35 -7.62 -4.54
C ALA A 59 31.98 -6.82 -3.40
N ILE A 60 32.71 -5.76 -3.73
CA ILE A 60 33.40 -4.89 -2.77
C ILE A 60 32.79 -3.49 -2.76
N THR A 61 32.94 -2.74 -1.67
CA THR A 61 32.67 -1.29 -1.63
C THR A 61 33.97 -0.50 -1.69
N VAL A 62 34.18 0.22 -2.79
CA VAL A 62 35.46 0.90 -3.04
C VAL A 62 35.59 2.19 -2.24
N SER A 63 34.53 2.99 -2.18
CA SER A 63 34.54 4.34 -1.58
C SER A 63 34.26 4.37 -0.07
N ALA A 64 33.83 3.26 0.52
CA ALA A 64 33.55 3.18 1.94
C ALA A 64 33.69 1.76 2.47
N THR A 65 33.99 1.64 3.77
CA THR A 65 33.98 0.37 4.52
C THR A 65 32.77 0.31 5.45
N TYR A 66 32.32 -0.91 5.76
CA TYR A 66 31.11 -1.17 6.53
C TYR A 66 31.27 -2.36 7.48
N GLN A 67 30.53 -2.33 8.59
CA GLN A 67 30.33 -3.48 9.47
C GLN A 67 28.91 -4.04 9.28
N LYS A 68 28.72 -5.36 9.27
CA LYS A 68 27.40 -6.03 9.17
C LYS A 68 26.64 -5.83 7.83
N GLN A 69 26.28 -4.60 7.45
CA GLN A 69 25.50 -4.29 6.25
C GLN A 69 25.76 -2.87 5.70
N ARG A 70 25.44 -2.65 4.42
CA ARG A 70 25.65 -1.39 3.69
C ARG A 70 24.60 -0.34 4.01
N LEU A 71 24.64 0.21 5.23
CA LEU A 71 23.84 1.36 5.63
C LEU A 71 24.73 2.43 6.26
N PRO A 72 24.39 3.73 6.18
CA PRO A 72 25.18 4.81 6.75
C PRO A 72 25.58 4.59 8.21
N LYS A 73 24.67 4.08 9.05
CA LYS A 73 24.91 3.80 10.48
C LYS A 73 25.96 2.72 10.77
N TYR A 74 26.33 1.93 9.78
CA TYR A 74 27.35 0.90 9.91
C TYR A 74 28.60 1.18 9.07
N MET A 75 28.72 2.38 8.49
CA MET A 75 29.93 2.80 7.80
C MET A 75 31.07 2.92 8.82
N THR A 76 32.15 2.20 8.60
CA THR A 76 33.33 2.20 9.49
C THR A 76 34.43 3.15 9.00
N GLY A 77 34.41 3.49 7.71
CA GLY A 77 35.38 4.41 7.11
C GLY A 77 34.98 4.85 5.71
N TYR A 78 35.60 5.93 5.26
CA TYR A 78 35.46 6.47 3.91
C TYR A 78 36.82 6.42 3.22
N ASN A 79 36.87 5.79 2.05
CA ASN A 79 38.07 5.72 1.25
C ASN A 79 38.11 6.90 0.28
N PRO A 80 39.27 7.54 0.08
CA PRO A 80 39.45 8.63 -0.87
C PRO A 80 39.53 8.10 -2.32
N LEU A 81 38.61 7.23 -2.71
CA LEU A 81 38.56 6.57 -4.00
C LEU A 81 37.14 6.58 -4.54
N THR A 82 37.01 6.69 -5.86
CA THR A 82 35.74 6.67 -6.57
C THR A 82 35.72 5.53 -7.57
N ILE A 83 34.58 4.84 -7.70
CA ILE A 83 34.38 3.80 -8.72
C ILE A 83 33.47 4.34 -9.84
N LEU A 84 33.96 4.26 -11.08
CA LEU A 84 33.18 4.53 -12.28
C LEU A 84 32.84 3.21 -12.99
N ASP A 85 31.64 3.15 -13.54
CA ASP A 85 31.12 2.00 -14.29
C ASP A 85 30.65 2.47 -15.66
N PHE A 86 31.29 1.98 -16.71
CA PHE A 86 30.89 2.22 -18.09
C PHE A 86 30.37 0.90 -18.65
N ASP A 87 29.06 0.73 -18.69
CA ASP A 87 28.39 -0.45 -19.21
C ASP A 87 27.88 -0.22 -20.64
N GLU A 88 27.41 -1.28 -21.30
CA GLU A 88 26.84 -1.26 -22.66
C GLU A 88 27.78 -0.73 -23.76
N LEU A 89 29.09 -0.90 -23.56
CA LEU A 89 30.10 -0.54 -24.55
C LEU A 89 30.20 -1.61 -25.65
N ASN A 90 30.46 -1.15 -26.88
CA ASN A 90 30.80 -2.05 -27.99
C ASN A 90 32.15 -2.73 -27.70
N LYS A 91 32.24 -4.04 -27.93
CA LYS A 91 33.48 -4.81 -27.69
C LYS A 91 34.67 -4.28 -28.49
N GLU A 92 34.41 -3.76 -29.69
CA GLU A 92 35.42 -3.19 -30.60
C GLU A 92 36.03 -1.89 -30.07
N ASP A 93 35.28 -1.11 -29.28
CA ASP A 93 35.75 0.13 -28.68
C ASP A 93 36.58 -0.10 -27.40
N LEU A 94 36.45 -1.26 -26.75
CA LEU A 94 37.09 -1.54 -25.45
C LEU A 94 38.61 -1.34 -25.46
N PRO A 95 39.39 -1.84 -26.45
CA PRO A 95 40.84 -1.64 -26.46
C PRO A 95 41.23 -0.16 -26.50
N ARG A 96 40.56 0.64 -27.35
CA ARG A 96 40.80 2.08 -27.49
C ARG A 96 40.44 2.82 -26.20
N LEU A 97 39.28 2.52 -25.62
CA LEU A 97 38.82 3.16 -24.39
C LEU A 97 39.72 2.80 -23.19
N LEU A 98 40.11 1.53 -23.05
CA LEU A 98 41.05 1.10 -22.01
C LEU A 98 42.41 1.79 -22.15
N ALA A 99 42.92 2.00 -23.37
CA ALA A 99 44.17 2.75 -23.57
C ALA A 99 44.07 4.17 -23.02
N LEU A 100 42.98 4.90 -23.32
CA LEU A 100 42.74 6.25 -22.78
C LEU A 100 42.65 6.27 -21.25
N VAL A 101 41.94 5.29 -20.67
CA VAL A 101 41.81 5.18 -19.21
C VAL A 101 43.15 4.90 -18.54
N ARG A 102 43.99 4.05 -19.15
CA ARG A 102 45.33 3.70 -18.63
C ARG A 102 46.29 4.88 -18.62
N GLU A 103 46.14 5.82 -19.55
CA GLU A 103 46.94 7.05 -19.63
C GLU A 103 46.45 8.16 -18.70
N ALA A 104 45.21 8.08 -18.20
CA ALA A 104 44.66 9.08 -17.31
C ALA A 104 45.37 9.09 -15.94
N VAL A 105 45.92 10.26 -15.58
CA VAL A 105 46.74 10.45 -14.37
C VAL A 105 46.04 10.14 -13.05
N TYR A 106 44.71 10.14 -13.03
CA TYR A 106 43.86 9.87 -11.87
C TYR A 106 43.49 8.39 -11.73
N THR A 107 43.74 7.58 -12.76
CA THR A 107 43.37 6.16 -12.78
C THR A 107 44.24 5.39 -11.81
N VAL A 108 43.60 4.77 -10.82
CA VAL A 108 44.24 3.88 -9.85
C VAL A 108 44.27 2.46 -10.41
N ALA A 109 43.13 1.98 -10.89
CA ALA A 109 43.02 0.68 -11.56
C ALA A 109 41.85 0.66 -12.55
N CYS A 110 41.96 -0.13 -13.61
CA CYS A 110 40.83 -0.38 -14.51
C CYS A 110 40.84 -1.79 -15.11
N TRP A 111 39.65 -2.33 -15.37
CA TRP A 111 39.48 -3.68 -15.92
C TRP A 111 38.13 -3.85 -16.63
N ILE A 112 38.00 -4.93 -17.39
CA ILE A 112 36.77 -5.29 -18.10
C ILE A 112 35.72 -5.82 -17.10
N SER A 113 34.48 -5.35 -17.23
CA SER A 113 33.37 -5.73 -16.35
C SER A 113 32.98 -7.23 -16.47
N PRO A 114 32.22 -7.79 -15.49
CA PRO A 114 31.83 -9.20 -15.51
C PRO A 114 31.12 -9.67 -16.78
N ARG A 115 30.31 -8.81 -17.41
CA ARG A 115 29.59 -9.13 -18.66
C ARG A 115 30.45 -9.01 -19.93
N GLY A 116 31.68 -8.49 -19.82
CA GLY A 116 32.59 -8.36 -20.97
C GLY A 116 32.23 -7.25 -21.97
N ARG A 117 31.32 -6.33 -21.60
CA ARG A 117 30.87 -5.19 -22.43
C ARG A 117 30.92 -3.87 -21.65
N GLY A 118 31.89 -3.74 -20.76
CA GLY A 118 32.02 -2.55 -19.93
C GLY A 118 33.40 -2.43 -19.30
N ILE A 119 33.70 -1.25 -18.78
CA ILE A 119 34.96 -0.91 -18.12
C ILE A 119 34.65 -0.40 -16.71
N LYS A 120 35.35 -0.96 -15.72
CA LYS A 120 35.36 -0.46 -14.35
C LYS A 120 36.64 0.33 -14.10
N ILE A 121 36.52 1.48 -13.46
CA ILE A 121 37.65 2.38 -13.21
C ILE A 121 37.62 2.84 -11.76
N ILE A 122 38.66 2.50 -11.00
CA ILE A 122 38.92 3.12 -9.70
C ILE A 122 39.76 4.37 -9.95
N VAL A 123 39.29 5.49 -9.41
CA VAL A 123 39.87 6.81 -9.61
C VAL A 123 40.23 7.41 -8.26
N TYR A 124 41.40 8.04 -8.18
CA TYR A 124 41.72 8.95 -7.08
C TYR A 124 41.25 10.37 -7.44
N PRO A 125 40.27 10.94 -6.72
CA PRO A 125 39.74 12.26 -7.01
C PRO A 125 40.65 13.35 -6.45
N ALA A 126 41.63 13.81 -7.25
CA ALA A 126 42.45 14.96 -6.88
C ALA A 126 41.63 16.26 -7.00
N VAL A 127 40.81 16.60 -6.01
CA VAL A 127 39.93 17.78 -6.01
C VAL A 127 40.23 18.69 -4.82
N GLY A 128 39.92 19.98 -4.93
CA GLY A 128 40.03 20.93 -3.81
C GLY A 128 38.94 20.78 -2.74
N THR A 129 38.00 19.84 -2.94
CA THR A 129 36.93 19.52 -1.98
C THR A 129 37.37 18.40 -1.04
N GLU A 130 37.05 18.52 0.24
CA GLU A 130 37.38 17.50 1.23
C GLU A 130 36.75 16.15 0.88
N LEU A 131 37.57 15.09 0.91
CA LEU A 131 37.17 13.72 0.57
C LEU A 131 36.47 13.04 1.76
N ILE A 132 35.25 13.48 2.04
CA ILE A 132 34.37 12.95 3.09
C ILE A 132 33.03 12.45 2.50
N PRO A 133 32.29 11.57 3.21
CA PRO A 133 31.02 11.04 2.72
C PRO A 133 30.01 12.10 2.25
N ALA A 134 29.93 13.23 2.96
CA ALA A 134 29.00 14.32 2.63
C ALA A 134 29.26 14.93 1.25
N ASN A 135 30.52 14.96 0.80
CA ASN A 135 30.92 15.54 -0.47
C ASN A 135 30.99 14.50 -1.60
N HIS A 136 30.81 13.22 -1.31
CA HIS A 136 31.01 12.13 -2.26
C HIS A 136 30.25 12.36 -3.58
N LEU A 137 28.98 12.78 -3.51
CA LEU A 137 28.17 13.06 -4.70
C LEU A 137 28.77 14.17 -5.58
N ALA A 138 29.30 15.24 -4.98
CA ALA A 138 29.89 16.36 -5.70
C ALA A 138 31.24 15.94 -6.34
N VAL A 139 32.07 15.25 -5.57
CA VAL A 139 33.36 14.70 -6.04
C VAL A 139 33.14 13.71 -7.18
N TYR A 140 32.19 12.78 -7.01
CA TYR A 140 31.82 11.79 -8.03
C TYR A 140 31.40 12.46 -9.34
N LYS A 141 30.57 13.51 -9.29
CA LYS A 141 30.14 14.23 -10.50
C LYS A 141 31.32 14.84 -11.25
N LEU A 142 32.24 15.50 -10.55
CA LEU A 142 33.43 16.10 -11.17
C LEU A 142 34.30 15.05 -11.87
N VAL A 143 34.55 13.94 -11.19
CA VAL A 143 35.34 12.82 -11.74
C VAL A 143 34.62 12.17 -12.93
N LYS A 144 33.31 11.92 -12.81
CA LYS A 144 32.48 11.37 -13.89
C LYS A 144 32.53 12.26 -15.11
N ASP A 145 32.29 13.55 -14.97
CA ASP A 145 32.28 14.52 -16.07
C ASP A 145 33.66 14.64 -16.75
N TRP A 146 34.74 14.43 -16.00
CA TRP A 146 36.09 14.39 -16.57
C TRP A 146 36.31 13.13 -17.42
N TYR A 147 35.97 11.94 -16.91
CA TYR A 147 36.14 10.68 -17.65
C TYR A 147 35.15 10.54 -18.81
N GLU A 148 33.92 11.04 -18.71
CA GLU A 148 32.98 11.07 -19.85
C GLU A 148 33.52 11.92 -21.01
N ARG A 149 34.21 13.04 -20.71
CA ARG A 149 34.87 13.85 -21.73
C ARG A 149 36.08 13.16 -22.34
N LEU A 150 36.89 12.47 -21.52
CA LEU A 150 38.03 11.70 -22.00
C LEU A 150 37.59 10.59 -22.96
N LEU A 151 36.53 9.86 -22.60
CA LEU A 151 36.12 8.65 -23.32
C LEU A 151 35.10 8.90 -24.42
N GLY A 152 34.37 10.02 -24.37
CA GLY A 152 33.30 10.34 -25.31
C GLY A 152 32.06 9.46 -25.17
N VAL A 153 31.95 8.72 -24.06
CA VAL A 153 30.83 7.82 -23.72
C VAL A 153 30.33 8.14 -22.32
N GLY A 154 29.04 7.88 -22.06
CA GLY A 154 28.42 8.15 -20.76
C GLY A 154 28.74 7.05 -19.74
N ALA A 155 29.01 7.44 -18.50
CA ALA A 155 29.14 6.52 -17.37
C ALA A 155 27.78 6.32 -16.68
N ASP A 156 27.55 5.14 -16.12
CA ASP A 156 26.42 4.90 -15.20
C ASP A 156 26.53 5.86 -14.01
N THR A 157 25.40 6.36 -13.54
CA THR A 157 25.27 7.26 -12.37
C THR A 157 25.33 6.53 -11.03
N SER A 158 25.36 5.19 -11.04
CA SER A 158 25.26 4.37 -9.83
C SER A 158 26.43 4.49 -8.86
N GLY A 159 27.59 4.99 -9.30
CA GLY A 159 28.73 5.30 -8.43
C GLY A 159 28.57 6.54 -7.55
N SER A 160 27.44 7.26 -7.67
CA SER A 160 27.14 8.46 -6.86
C SER A 160 26.83 8.19 -5.39
N ASP A 161 26.60 6.93 -5.03
CA ASP A 161 26.50 6.46 -3.65
C ASP A 161 27.86 5.94 -3.18
N ALA A 162 28.40 6.47 -2.07
CA ALA A 162 29.67 5.99 -1.49
C ALA A 162 29.60 4.51 -1.11
N GLY A 163 28.38 4.02 -0.84
CA GLY A 163 28.14 2.62 -0.62
C GLY A 163 28.20 1.78 -1.89
N ARG A 164 28.35 2.29 -3.12
CA ARG A 164 28.17 1.49 -4.36
C ARG A 164 28.99 0.18 -4.39
N LEU A 165 28.30 -0.87 -4.79
CA LEU A 165 28.82 -2.24 -4.87
C LEU A 165 29.55 -2.45 -6.20
N CYS A 166 30.82 -2.82 -6.14
CA CYS A 166 31.63 -3.19 -7.29
C CYS A 166 31.77 -4.71 -7.34
N ILE A 167 31.08 -5.35 -8.27
CA ILE A 167 31.08 -6.81 -8.43
C ILE A 167 32.46 -7.27 -8.90
N MET A 168 33.00 -8.31 -8.26
CA MET A 168 34.29 -8.90 -8.62
C MET A 168 34.25 -9.42 -10.06
N SER A 169 35.39 -9.37 -10.73
CA SER A 169 35.51 -9.74 -12.13
C SER A 169 36.73 -10.62 -12.40
N TYR A 170 37.03 -10.83 -13.68
CA TYR A 170 38.24 -11.48 -14.15
C TYR A 170 38.77 -10.77 -15.39
N ASP A 171 40.00 -10.28 -15.29
CA ASP A 171 40.73 -9.64 -16.39
C ASP A 171 42.23 -9.73 -16.14
N GLN A 172 42.93 -10.59 -16.88
CA GLN A 172 44.39 -10.72 -16.80
C GLN A 172 45.12 -9.44 -17.21
N GLN A 173 44.46 -8.58 -17.99
CA GLN A 173 44.96 -7.28 -18.43
C GLN A 173 44.48 -6.13 -17.55
N LEU A 174 43.98 -6.43 -16.34
CA LEU A 174 43.69 -5.41 -15.33
C LEU A 174 44.92 -4.51 -15.20
N TYR A 175 44.68 -3.22 -15.43
CA TYR A 175 45.69 -2.21 -15.26
C TYR A 175 45.66 -1.75 -13.80
N LEU A 176 46.82 -1.80 -13.16
CA LEU A 176 47.09 -1.20 -11.88
C LEU A 176 48.14 -0.12 -12.12
N SER A 177 47.84 1.12 -11.74
CA SER A 177 48.75 2.23 -11.97
C SER A 177 50.00 2.08 -11.10
N PRO A 178 51.22 2.04 -11.70
CA PRO A 178 52.48 1.97 -10.94
C PRO A 178 52.64 3.13 -9.97
N ARG A 179 51.98 4.26 -10.24
CA ARG A 179 51.98 5.45 -9.41
C ARG A 179 51.23 5.26 -8.09
N PHE A 180 50.14 4.50 -8.09
CA PHE A 180 49.31 4.27 -6.90
C PHE A 180 49.59 2.93 -6.21
N GLU A 181 50.25 1.98 -6.89
CA GLU A 181 50.52 0.65 -6.36
C GLU A 181 51.27 0.65 -5.01
N PRO A 182 52.36 1.43 -4.80
CA PRO A 182 53.04 1.48 -3.49
C PRO A 182 52.13 1.95 -2.35
N TRP A 183 51.30 2.97 -2.61
CA TRP A 183 50.34 3.49 -1.63
C TRP A 183 49.26 2.46 -1.27
N LEU A 184 48.76 1.72 -2.26
CA LEU A 184 47.79 0.64 -2.04
C LEU A 184 48.37 -0.50 -1.23
N LYS A 185 49.64 -0.85 -1.44
CA LYS A 185 50.39 -1.85 -0.63
C LYS A 185 50.75 -1.34 0.77
N GLY A 186 50.67 -0.04 1.02
CA GLY A 186 51.12 0.58 2.26
C GLY A 186 52.64 0.72 2.36
N GLU A 187 53.34 0.61 1.23
CA GLU A 187 54.80 0.71 1.10
C GLU A 187 55.26 2.12 0.65
N GLY A 188 54.31 3.04 0.45
CA GLY A 188 54.60 4.42 0.03
C GLY A 188 53.46 5.40 0.35
N THR A 189 53.65 6.66 -0.01
CA THR A 189 52.66 7.73 0.15
C THR A 189 51.82 7.92 -1.11
N LEU A 190 50.67 8.58 -0.95
CA LEU A 190 49.86 9.02 -2.07
C LEU A 190 50.71 9.94 -2.98
N PRO A 191 50.57 9.86 -4.32
CA PRO A 191 51.33 10.71 -5.22
C PRO A 191 51.03 12.20 -4.99
N ALA A 192 52.08 13.01 -4.79
CA ALA A 192 51.97 14.41 -4.39
C ALA A 192 51.73 15.38 -5.56
N ASP A 193 52.02 14.95 -6.79
CA ASP A 193 52.05 15.74 -8.02
C ASP A 193 50.78 15.55 -8.88
N LEU A 194 49.62 15.32 -8.26
CA LEU A 194 48.37 15.15 -9.02
C LEU A 194 47.77 16.53 -9.37
N PRO A 195 47.55 16.83 -10.66
CA PRO A 195 46.87 18.08 -11.02
C PRO A 195 45.44 18.08 -10.44
N PRO A 196 44.92 19.21 -9.93
CA PRO A 196 43.55 19.24 -9.44
C PRO A 196 42.56 19.06 -10.59
N ILE A 197 41.56 18.21 -10.40
CA ILE A 197 40.36 18.14 -11.23
C ILE A 197 39.56 19.40 -10.93
N GLU A 198 39.74 20.40 -11.79
CA GLU A 198 39.04 21.68 -11.65
C GLU A 198 37.54 21.53 -11.93
N ALA A 199 36.73 22.12 -11.04
CA ALA A 199 35.33 22.36 -11.31
C ALA A 199 35.23 23.44 -12.38
N ILE A 200 34.86 23.06 -13.60
CA ILE A 200 34.73 24.01 -14.70
C ILE A 200 33.46 24.85 -14.48
N GLY A 201 33.63 25.95 -13.74
CA GLY A 201 32.73 27.09 -13.73
C GLY A 201 32.88 27.88 -15.02
N GLY A 202 32.25 27.41 -16.10
CA GLY A 202 32.27 28.06 -17.41
C GLY A 202 31.76 27.13 -18.49
N LYS A 203 30.76 27.56 -19.25
CA LYS A 203 30.18 26.79 -20.36
C LYS A 203 31.32 26.29 -21.27
N THR A 204 31.54 24.99 -21.35
CA THR A 204 32.67 24.46 -22.11
C THR A 204 32.48 24.78 -23.59
N VAL A 205 33.48 25.38 -24.23
CA VAL A 205 33.57 25.59 -25.68
C VAL A 205 33.17 24.31 -26.46
N SER A 206 33.62 23.14 -25.99
CA SER A 206 33.24 21.83 -26.55
C SER A 206 31.73 21.53 -26.46
N GLN A 207 31.04 21.97 -25.41
CA GLN A 207 29.57 21.85 -25.29
C GLN A 207 28.84 22.82 -26.23
N LEU A 208 29.39 24.01 -26.45
CA LEU A 208 28.87 24.99 -27.41
C LEU A 208 29.05 24.47 -28.85
N ILE A 209 30.24 23.96 -29.17
CA ILE A 209 30.59 23.35 -30.47
C ILE A 209 29.73 22.10 -30.76
N SER A 210 29.56 21.20 -29.79
CA SER A 210 28.69 20.02 -29.97
C SER A 210 27.20 20.38 -30.11
N SER A 211 26.76 21.47 -29.47
CA SER A 211 25.41 22.00 -29.65
C SER A 211 25.22 22.67 -31.01
N ALA A 212 26.24 23.40 -31.49
CA ALA A 212 26.27 24.00 -32.83
C ALA A 212 26.25 22.92 -33.92
N ARG A 213 27.05 21.86 -33.77
CA ARG A 213 27.06 20.70 -34.68
C ARG A 213 25.70 20.03 -34.75
N ARG A 214 25.05 19.76 -33.61
CA ARG A 214 23.69 19.18 -33.59
C ARG A 214 22.66 20.07 -34.28
N LYS A 215 22.73 21.40 -34.11
CA LYS A 215 21.83 22.34 -34.82
C LYS A 215 22.10 22.35 -36.33
N ALA A 216 23.36 22.30 -36.75
CA ALA A 216 23.73 22.23 -38.16
C ALA A 216 23.24 20.92 -38.81
N SER A 217 23.52 19.77 -38.21
CA SER A 217 23.09 18.44 -38.71
C SER A 217 21.58 18.27 -38.81
N ARG A 218 20.79 18.98 -37.99
CA ARG A 218 19.32 18.96 -38.09
C ARG A 218 18.78 19.69 -39.31
N LYS A 219 19.48 20.71 -39.80
CA LYS A 219 19.06 21.44 -41.01
C LYS A 219 19.53 20.74 -42.27
N PHE A 220 20.80 20.33 -42.30
CA PHE A 220 21.38 19.62 -43.44
C PHE A 220 22.39 18.58 -42.95
N PRO A 221 22.43 17.38 -43.55
CA PRO A 221 23.50 16.42 -43.28
C PRO A 221 24.81 16.88 -43.90
N TYR A 222 25.94 16.46 -43.30
CA TYR A 222 27.25 16.62 -43.92
C TYR A 222 27.42 15.54 -45.01
N ALA A 223 27.29 15.92 -46.27
CA ALA A 223 27.28 15.01 -47.42
C ALA A 223 28.03 15.63 -48.62
N GLU A 224 28.52 14.78 -49.52
CA GLU A 224 29.24 15.16 -50.74
C GLU A 224 28.38 16.10 -51.62
N GLY A 225 28.93 17.26 -51.98
CA GLY A 225 28.20 18.34 -52.67
C GLY A 225 27.60 19.44 -51.75
N ASN A 226 27.50 19.23 -50.44
CA ASN A 226 26.97 20.23 -49.48
C ASN A 226 27.91 20.51 -48.28
N ARG A 227 29.16 20.04 -48.37
CA ARG A 227 30.14 20.10 -47.27
C ARG A 227 30.50 21.53 -46.87
N ASN A 228 30.75 22.40 -47.86
CA ASN A 228 31.11 23.80 -47.63
C ASN A 228 29.98 24.59 -46.94
N ASN A 229 28.75 24.50 -47.45
CA ASN A 229 27.56 25.12 -46.84
C ASN A 229 27.31 24.63 -45.41
N TYR A 230 27.54 23.34 -45.15
CA TYR A 230 27.41 22.78 -43.81
C TYR A 230 28.42 23.40 -42.84
N VAL A 231 29.70 23.54 -43.24
CA VAL A 231 30.75 24.16 -42.43
C VAL A 231 30.43 25.63 -42.16
N HIS A 232 29.96 26.38 -43.16
CA HIS A 232 29.49 27.76 -42.98
C HIS A 232 28.33 27.84 -41.97
N LEU A 233 27.32 26.98 -42.10
CA LEU A 233 26.17 26.95 -41.20
C LEU A 233 26.58 26.56 -39.76
N PHE A 234 27.48 25.60 -39.62
CA PHE A 234 28.06 25.20 -38.34
C PHE A 234 28.83 26.36 -37.69
N ALA A 235 29.73 27.02 -38.45
CA ALA A 235 30.48 28.18 -37.99
C ALA A 235 29.55 29.34 -37.59
N GLY A 236 28.44 29.55 -38.32
CA GLY A 236 27.43 30.56 -37.99
C GLY A 236 26.66 30.26 -36.69
N TYR A 237 26.49 28.99 -36.30
CA TYR A 237 25.96 28.65 -34.97
C TYR A 237 27.02 28.81 -33.87
N CYS A 238 28.28 28.51 -34.16
CA CYS A 238 29.39 28.75 -33.22
C CYS A 238 29.58 30.25 -32.93
N ASN A 239 29.51 31.09 -33.97
CA ASN A 239 29.52 32.55 -33.86
C ASN A 239 28.38 33.04 -32.94
N ARG A 240 27.14 32.60 -33.21
CA ARG A 240 25.96 32.94 -32.38
C ARG A 240 26.04 32.47 -30.93
N PHE A 241 26.74 31.36 -30.68
CA PHE A 241 26.96 30.85 -29.32
C PHE A 241 28.16 31.47 -28.60
N GLY A 242 28.87 32.39 -29.25
CA GLY A 242 30.01 33.12 -28.67
C GLY A 242 31.28 32.27 -28.57
N VAL A 243 31.46 31.30 -29.47
CA VAL A 243 32.71 30.53 -29.55
C VAL A 243 33.77 31.37 -30.28
N ALA A 244 35.00 31.42 -29.78
CA ALA A 244 36.08 32.13 -30.44
C ALA A 244 36.42 31.49 -31.80
N ARG A 245 36.80 32.32 -32.78
CA ARG A 245 37.07 31.88 -34.15
C ARG A 245 38.16 30.80 -34.20
N GLU A 246 39.21 31.00 -33.43
CA GLU A 246 40.39 30.15 -33.35
C GLU A 246 40.02 28.73 -32.89
N GLU A 247 39.02 28.61 -32.01
CA GLU A 247 38.53 27.33 -31.49
C GLU A 247 37.66 26.60 -32.51
N VAL A 248 36.90 27.33 -33.32
CA VAL A 248 36.13 26.77 -34.45
C VAL A 248 37.08 26.29 -35.54
N GLU A 249 38.12 27.04 -35.85
CA GLU A 249 39.15 26.65 -36.82
C GLU A 249 39.89 25.39 -36.36
N ALA A 250 40.31 25.33 -35.09
CA ALA A 250 40.98 24.16 -34.52
C ALA A 250 40.08 22.90 -34.52
N TYR A 251 38.77 23.07 -34.29
CA TYR A 251 37.80 21.97 -34.36
C TYR A 251 37.53 21.53 -35.80
N ALA A 252 37.35 22.49 -36.72
CA ALA A 252 37.08 22.24 -38.13
C ALA A 252 38.27 21.57 -38.81
N ALA A 253 39.50 21.95 -38.44
CA ALA A 253 40.73 21.32 -38.89
C ALA A 253 40.74 19.81 -38.65
N LYS A 254 40.23 19.37 -37.49
CA LYS A 254 40.17 17.97 -37.05
C LYS A 254 38.92 17.22 -37.51
N SER A 255 37.77 17.88 -37.61
CA SER A 255 36.46 17.23 -37.80
C SER A 255 35.95 17.26 -39.24
N PHE A 256 36.54 18.10 -40.08
CA PHE A 256 36.20 18.27 -41.50
C PHE A 256 37.50 18.19 -42.34
N ASP A 257 38.37 17.24 -42.05
CA ASP A 257 39.68 17.08 -42.71
C ASP A 257 39.57 16.74 -44.21
N ASP A 258 38.39 16.32 -44.65
CA ASP A 258 38.04 16.01 -46.03
C ASP A 258 37.75 17.23 -46.93
N LEU A 259 37.72 18.45 -46.37
CA LEU A 259 37.62 19.71 -47.12
C LEU A 259 39.00 20.41 -47.21
N PRO A 260 39.36 21.00 -48.37
CA PRO A 260 40.57 21.82 -48.50
C PRO A 260 40.65 22.91 -47.42
N VAL A 261 41.87 23.17 -46.94
CA VAL A 261 42.11 24.16 -45.87
C VAL A 261 41.56 25.54 -46.24
N GLU A 262 41.74 25.96 -47.49
CA GLU A 262 41.28 27.26 -48.00
C GLU A 262 39.74 27.37 -48.04
N GLU A 263 39.04 26.32 -48.46
CA GLU A 263 37.57 26.33 -48.49
C GLU A 263 36.96 26.34 -47.08
N ARG A 264 37.57 25.61 -46.13
CA ARG A 264 37.14 25.65 -44.72
C ARG A 264 37.33 27.02 -44.09
N ARG A 265 38.46 27.67 -44.36
CA ARG A 265 38.74 29.02 -43.87
C ARG A 265 37.76 30.02 -44.44
N GLN A 266 37.52 30.00 -45.75
CA GLN A 266 36.53 30.89 -46.39
C GLN A 266 35.11 30.72 -45.81
N ALA A 267 34.69 29.48 -45.53
CA ALA A 267 33.40 29.20 -44.91
C ALA A 267 33.29 29.75 -43.48
N ILE A 268 34.36 29.64 -42.69
CA ILE A 268 34.42 30.17 -41.32
C ILE A 268 34.52 31.70 -41.35
N ASP A 269 35.33 32.27 -42.25
CA ASP A 269 35.48 33.71 -42.46
C ASP A 269 34.16 34.37 -42.80
N SER A 270 33.42 33.81 -43.76
CA SER A 270 32.10 34.31 -44.15
C SER A 270 31.10 34.25 -42.98
N ALA A 271 31.15 33.19 -42.16
CA ALA A 271 30.26 33.08 -41.00
C ALA A 271 30.61 34.03 -39.85
N TYR A 272 31.90 34.37 -39.67
CA TYR A 272 32.40 35.27 -38.62
C TYR A 272 32.49 36.74 -39.06
N ALA A 273 32.32 37.03 -40.36
CA ALA A 273 32.15 38.41 -40.86
C ALA A 273 30.91 39.10 -40.27
N HIS A 274 29.89 38.32 -39.91
CA HIS A 274 28.69 38.77 -39.20
C HIS A 274 28.97 38.99 -37.71
N THR A 275 29.75 40.02 -37.38
CA THR A 275 30.09 40.37 -36.00
C THR A 275 28.88 40.77 -35.16
N GLU A 276 27.80 41.28 -35.78
CA GLU A 276 26.53 41.56 -35.10
C GLU A 276 25.82 40.31 -34.55
N GLN A 277 26.19 39.12 -35.02
CA GLN A 277 25.58 37.87 -34.57
C GLN A 277 26.37 37.20 -33.43
N TYR A 278 27.55 37.71 -33.08
CA TYR A 278 28.41 37.08 -32.08
C TYR A 278 27.78 37.08 -30.69
N ALA A 279 27.74 35.90 -30.06
CA ALA A 279 27.17 35.67 -28.72
C ALA A 279 25.70 36.10 -28.53
N THR A 280 24.93 36.22 -29.62
CA THR A 280 23.52 36.65 -29.58
C THR A 280 22.56 35.54 -29.14
N GLU A 281 22.88 34.26 -29.36
CA GLU A 281 22.07 33.12 -28.91
C GLU A 281 22.69 32.48 -27.67
N LYS A 282 21.98 32.51 -26.54
CA LYS A 282 22.29 31.62 -25.42
C LYS A 282 21.80 30.21 -25.78
N PRO A 283 22.64 29.16 -25.75
CA PRO A 283 22.16 27.79 -25.96
C PRO A 283 21.09 27.50 -24.90
N ALA A 284 19.95 26.98 -25.33
CA ALA A 284 18.88 26.56 -24.42
C ALA A 284 19.38 25.38 -23.57
N PHE A 285 19.93 25.69 -22.39
CA PHE A 285 20.22 24.71 -21.36
C PHE A 285 19.30 24.96 -20.16
N ARG A 286 18.67 23.86 -19.72
CA ARG A 286 17.84 23.76 -18.53
C ARG A 286 18.49 24.51 -17.37
N LEU A 287 17.88 25.63 -16.97
CA LEU A 287 18.17 26.29 -15.72
C LEU A 287 18.00 25.28 -14.57
N GLN A 288 18.92 25.33 -13.61
CA GLN A 288 18.88 24.79 -12.24
C GLN A 288 17.77 23.74 -11.96
N ARG A 289 18.16 22.46 -11.96
CA ARG A 289 17.27 21.27 -11.88
C ARG A 289 16.59 20.99 -10.51
N GLY A 290 16.55 21.94 -9.58
CA GLY A 290 15.93 21.72 -8.26
C GLY A 290 14.63 22.49 -8.11
N ASP A 291 14.75 23.81 -7.96
CA ASP A 291 13.63 24.61 -7.46
C ASP A 291 12.75 25.20 -8.57
N SER A 292 13.32 25.47 -9.75
CA SER A 292 12.60 26.17 -10.82
C SER A 292 11.47 25.33 -11.43
N PHE A 293 11.61 24.01 -11.57
CA PHE A 293 10.60 23.20 -12.26
C PHE A 293 9.45 22.81 -11.33
N VAL A 294 9.74 22.49 -10.06
CA VAL A 294 8.71 22.18 -9.06
C VAL A 294 7.82 23.40 -8.87
N ASN A 295 8.42 24.58 -8.71
CA ASN A 295 7.68 25.84 -8.59
C ASN A 295 6.84 26.13 -9.84
N GLN A 296 7.39 25.91 -11.05
CA GLN A 296 6.60 26.07 -12.30
C GLN A 296 5.42 25.10 -12.40
N ILE A 297 5.60 23.83 -11.99
CA ILE A 297 4.50 22.87 -11.95
C ILE A 297 3.46 23.29 -10.90
N GLN A 298 3.89 23.69 -9.71
CA GLN A 298 3.00 24.14 -8.63
C GLN A 298 2.22 25.40 -9.03
N GLU A 299 2.88 26.39 -9.64
CA GLU A 299 2.25 27.61 -10.16
C GLU A 299 1.21 27.29 -11.24
N PHE A 300 1.55 26.40 -12.18
CA PHE A 300 0.61 25.95 -13.21
C PHE A 300 -0.59 25.22 -12.59
N LEU A 301 -0.34 24.26 -11.69
CA LEU A 301 -1.40 23.50 -11.03
C LEU A 301 -2.32 24.42 -10.24
N THR A 302 -1.77 25.33 -9.43
CA THR A 302 -2.54 26.30 -8.61
C THR A 302 -3.40 27.22 -9.48
N LYS A 303 -2.92 27.57 -10.68
CA LYS A 303 -3.65 28.45 -11.61
C LYS A 303 -4.89 27.80 -12.22
N TYR A 304 -4.88 26.49 -12.44
CA TYR A 304 -5.95 25.79 -13.18
C TYR A 304 -6.75 24.81 -12.32
N TYR A 305 -6.16 24.27 -11.26
CA TYR A 305 -6.71 23.19 -10.47
C TYR A 305 -6.59 23.45 -8.97
N LYS A 306 -7.57 22.95 -8.22
CA LYS A 306 -7.49 22.81 -6.77
C LYS A 306 -7.29 21.34 -6.43
N LEU A 307 -6.18 20.99 -5.80
CA LEU A 307 -5.85 19.63 -5.40
C LEU A 307 -6.11 19.42 -3.91
N ARG A 308 -6.46 18.19 -3.53
CA ARG A 308 -6.56 17.75 -2.13
C ARG A 308 -6.30 16.25 -2.05
N ARG A 309 -5.70 15.78 -0.95
CA ARG A 309 -5.50 14.36 -0.68
C ARG A 309 -6.62 13.85 0.22
N ASN A 310 -7.52 13.04 -0.32
CA ASN A 310 -8.56 12.39 0.46
C ASN A 310 -7.92 11.30 1.33
N ILE A 311 -7.87 11.49 2.64
CA ILE A 311 -7.17 10.57 3.56
C ILE A 311 -7.93 9.26 3.79
N VAL A 312 -9.23 9.23 3.52
CA VAL A 312 -10.08 8.03 3.70
C VAL A 312 -9.81 7.07 2.55
N ARG A 313 -9.99 7.53 1.30
CA ARG A 313 -9.70 6.72 0.10
C ARG A 313 -8.21 6.66 -0.26
N ARG A 314 -7.41 7.55 0.34
CA ARG A 314 -5.96 7.70 0.12
C ARG A 314 -5.60 8.05 -1.32
N THR A 315 -6.52 8.70 -2.03
CA THR A 315 -6.34 9.17 -3.40
C THR A 315 -6.25 10.69 -3.43
N VAL A 316 -5.46 11.23 -4.36
CA VAL A 316 -5.49 12.67 -4.63
C VAL A 316 -6.69 12.96 -5.52
N GLU A 317 -7.41 14.03 -5.20
CA GLU A 317 -8.55 14.52 -5.95
C GLU A 317 -8.24 15.92 -6.47
N TYR A 318 -8.72 16.25 -7.66
CA TYR A 318 -8.58 17.54 -8.29
C TYR A 318 -9.94 18.14 -8.60
N ARG A 319 -10.01 19.48 -8.62
CA ARG A 319 -11.14 20.24 -9.14
C ARG A 319 -10.63 21.25 -10.15
N ASP A 320 -11.21 21.26 -11.34
CA ASP A 320 -10.90 22.23 -12.40
C ASP A 320 -11.58 23.57 -12.08
N LEU A 321 -10.82 24.67 -12.05
CA LEU A 321 -11.35 25.98 -11.68
C LEU A 321 -12.28 26.59 -12.75
N LYS A 322 -12.32 26.03 -13.97
CA LYS A 322 -13.10 26.55 -15.11
C LYS A 322 -14.23 25.63 -15.55
N LYS A 323 -14.07 24.31 -15.42
CA LYS A 323 -14.99 23.33 -16.04
C LYS A 323 -15.97 22.66 -15.08
N HIS A 324 -15.54 22.33 -13.86
CA HIS A 324 -16.31 21.46 -12.98
C HIS A 324 -16.20 21.91 -11.53
N ASP A 325 -17.32 21.95 -10.83
CA ASP A 325 -17.35 22.40 -9.43
C ASP A 325 -17.11 21.27 -8.41
N ALA A 326 -17.20 20.00 -8.85
CA ALA A 326 -16.97 18.83 -8.02
C ALA A 326 -15.52 18.32 -8.13
N PHE A 327 -14.99 17.79 -7.02
CA PHE A 327 -13.70 17.11 -6.98
C PHE A 327 -13.80 15.73 -7.62
N GLN A 328 -12.81 15.38 -8.45
CA GLN A 328 -12.69 14.10 -9.13
C GLN A 328 -11.36 13.41 -8.76
N PRO A 329 -11.30 12.08 -8.76
CA PRO A 329 -10.05 11.38 -8.49
C PRO A 329 -9.03 11.65 -9.59
N VAL A 330 -7.77 11.84 -9.18
CA VAL A 330 -6.62 11.86 -10.10
C VAL A 330 -6.48 10.46 -10.71
N THR A 331 -6.47 10.42 -12.05
CA THR A 331 -6.28 9.18 -12.83
C THR A 331 -5.04 9.32 -13.71
N ASP A 332 -4.47 8.19 -14.15
CA ASP A 332 -3.35 8.20 -15.11
C ASP A 332 -3.68 9.01 -16.37
N TYR A 333 -4.93 8.94 -16.84
CA TYR A 333 -5.40 9.73 -17.99
C TYR A 333 -5.36 11.23 -17.71
N TRP A 334 -5.82 11.66 -16.53
CA TRP A 334 -5.76 13.06 -16.13
C TRP A 334 -4.33 13.55 -15.95
N GLU A 335 -3.46 12.76 -15.32
CA GLU A 335 -2.04 13.09 -15.16
C GLU A 335 -1.36 13.33 -16.51
N ASN A 336 -1.60 12.44 -17.48
CA ASN A 336 -1.09 12.58 -18.84
C ASN A 336 -1.66 13.82 -19.55
N SER A 337 -2.93 14.15 -19.30
CA SER A 337 -3.57 15.35 -19.86
C SER A 337 -2.96 16.64 -19.31
N VAL A 338 -2.73 16.70 -17.99
CA VAL A 338 -2.05 17.82 -17.33
C VAL A 338 -0.61 17.94 -17.79
N TRP A 339 0.10 16.82 -17.91
CA TRP A 339 1.45 16.80 -18.47
C TRP A 339 1.49 17.39 -19.88
N CYS A 340 0.59 16.98 -20.77
CA CYS A 340 0.47 17.58 -22.11
C CYS A 340 0.21 19.08 -22.07
N ALA A 341 -0.62 19.56 -21.14
CA ALA A 341 -0.90 20.98 -20.97
C ALA A 341 0.32 21.77 -20.48
N LEU A 342 1.09 21.21 -19.54
CA LEU A 342 2.36 21.77 -19.05
C LEU A 342 3.37 21.95 -20.18
N GLN A 343 3.54 20.92 -21.02
CA GLN A 343 4.44 20.99 -22.19
C GLN A 343 4.01 22.12 -23.16
N LYS A 344 2.70 22.25 -23.43
CA LYS A 344 2.16 23.31 -24.30
C LYS A 344 2.35 24.71 -23.72
N SER A 345 2.33 24.86 -22.40
CA SER A 345 2.63 26.12 -21.72
C SER A 345 4.13 26.44 -21.57
N GLY A 346 5.02 25.61 -22.15
CA GLY A 346 6.46 25.81 -22.12
C GLY A 346 7.16 25.28 -20.86
N VAL A 347 6.46 24.51 -20.02
CA VAL A 347 7.02 23.85 -18.83
C VAL A 347 7.38 22.40 -19.19
N PHE A 348 8.66 22.17 -19.46
CA PHE A 348 9.15 20.86 -19.91
C PHE A 348 9.54 19.95 -18.71
N CYS A 349 8.57 19.20 -18.17
CA CYS A 349 8.79 18.24 -17.06
C CYS A 349 8.58 16.78 -17.49
N ARG A 350 9.03 15.80 -16.70
CA ARG A 350 8.65 14.39 -16.87
C ARG A 350 7.33 14.11 -16.14
N VAL A 351 6.62 13.05 -16.53
CA VAL A 351 5.42 12.59 -15.81
C VAL A 351 5.76 12.18 -14.37
N SER A 352 6.93 11.59 -14.14
CA SER A 352 7.42 11.28 -12.79
C SER A 352 7.49 12.52 -11.90
N ASP A 353 7.94 13.63 -12.46
CA ASP A 353 8.13 14.89 -11.74
C ASP A 353 6.78 15.49 -11.35
N LEU A 354 5.81 15.44 -12.27
CA LEU A 354 4.43 15.83 -12.02
C LEU A 354 3.79 14.97 -10.92
N ARG A 355 3.98 13.64 -10.97
CA ARG A 355 3.51 12.72 -9.92
C ARG A 355 4.12 13.06 -8.57
N SER A 356 5.43 13.31 -8.52
CA SER A 356 6.09 13.70 -7.27
C SER A 356 5.48 14.96 -6.65
N VAL A 357 5.06 15.95 -7.45
CA VAL A 357 4.37 17.15 -6.94
C VAL A 357 2.93 16.85 -6.52
N ILE A 358 2.16 16.12 -7.33
CA ILE A 358 0.75 15.81 -7.02
C ILE A 358 0.62 14.98 -5.73
N TYR A 359 1.50 13.99 -5.54
CA TYR A 359 1.47 13.08 -4.39
C TYR A 359 2.33 13.57 -3.20
N SER A 360 2.77 14.83 -3.19
CA SER A 360 3.43 15.45 -2.03
C SER A 360 2.45 16.23 -1.14
N ASP A 361 3.01 16.88 -0.12
CA ASP A 361 2.42 17.91 0.72
C ASP A 361 1.74 19.08 -0.03
N PHE A 362 2.03 19.26 -1.32
CA PHE A 362 1.33 20.22 -2.17
C PHE A 362 -0.19 19.94 -2.27
N SER A 363 -0.58 18.67 -2.14
CA SER A 363 -2.00 18.27 -2.05
C SER A 363 -2.40 18.18 -0.57
N PRO A 364 -3.06 19.21 0.00
CA PRO A 364 -3.40 19.25 1.42
C PRO A 364 -4.33 18.10 1.79
N GLU A 365 -4.15 17.55 2.99
CA GLU A 365 -4.97 16.46 3.50
C GLU A 365 -6.41 16.91 3.73
N TYR A 366 -7.35 16.06 3.34
CA TYR A 366 -8.78 16.29 3.43
C TYR A 366 -9.48 15.05 3.98
N ASN A 367 -10.20 15.24 5.11
CA ASN A 367 -11.07 14.22 5.68
C ASN A 367 -12.53 14.51 5.28
N PRO A 368 -13.14 13.72 4.37
CA PRO A 368 -14.51 13.94 3.91
C PRO A 368 -15.55 13.82 5.03
N PHE A 369 -15.32 12.96 6.02
CA PHE A 369 -16.26 12.75 7.12
C PHE A 369 -16.22 13.93 8.08
N LYS A 370 -15.03 14.31 8.58
CA LYS A 370 -14.88 15.49 9.45
C LYS A 370 -15.39 16.74 8.75
N SER A 371 -15.01 16.96 7.49
CA SER A 371 -15.50 18.11 6.72
C SER A 371 -17.03 18.14 6.54
N TYR A 372 -17.70 17.00 6.46
CA TYR A 372 -19.17 16.97 6.42
C TYR A 372 -19.74 17.35 7.79
N PHE A 373 -19.32 16.66 8.85
CA PHE A 373 -19.86 16.86 10.20
C PHE A 373 -19.53 18.23 10.81
N ASP A 374 -18.38 18.82 10.49
CA ASP A 374 -17.98 20.14 10.96
C ASP A 374 -18.79 21.28 10.31
N ASN A 375 -19.35 21.05 9.12
CA ASN A 375 -20.20 22.02 8.40
C ASN A 375 -21.69 21.86 8.69
N LEU A 376 -22.09 20.92 9.56
CA LEU A 376 -23.49 20.74 9.92
C LEU A 376 -24.00 21.88 10.80
N PRO A 377 -25.29 22.25 10.66
CA PRO A 377 -25.92 23.18 11.58
C PRO A 377 -25.94 22.61 13.01
N ARG A 378 -26.02 23.50 14.01
CA ARG A 378 -26.25 23.06 15.38
C ARG A 378 -27.68 22.53 15.52
N TRP A 379 -27.82 21.40 16.19
CA TRP A 379 -29.12 20.87 16.55
C TRP A 379 -29.81 21.78 17.57
N ASP A 380 -31.13 21.96 17.42
CA ASP A 380 -31.97 22.83 18.26
C ASP A 380 -32.26 22.27 19.65
N GLY A 381 -31.93 20.99 19.91
CA GLY A 381 -32.17 20.32 21.19
C GLY A 381 -33.60 19.87 21.44
N THR A 382 -34.54 20.15 20.53
CA THR A 382 -35.99 19.94 20.74
C THR A 382 -36.63 19.08 19.66
N THR A 383 -36.19 19.21 18.41
CA THR A 383 -36.72 18.38 17.33
C THR A 383 -36.08 16.99 17.36
N ASP A 384 -36.85 15.95 17.03
CA ASP A 384 -36.31 14.59 16.84
C ASP A 384 -36.31 14.15 15.35
N PRO A 385 -35.37 14.68 14.53
CA PRO A 385 -35.17 14.20 13.16
C PRO A 385 -34.94 12.69 13.04
N ILE A 386 -34.22 12.08 13.99
CA ILE A 386 -33.97 10.64 14.02
C ILE A 386 -35.27 9.86 14.24
N GLY A 387 -36.15 10.32 15.15
CA GLY A 387 -37.48 9.71 15.36
C GLY A 387 -38.34 9.79 14.09
N ARG A 388 -38.34 10.93 13.38
CA ARG A 388 -39.02 11.05 12.08
C ARG A 388 -38.47 10.10 11.03
N LEU A 389 -37.15 9.92 10.99
CA LEU A 389 -36.51 8.91 10.13
C LEU A 389 -36.94 7.49 10.53
N ALA A 390 -36.99 7.19 11.83
CA ALA A 390 -37.42 5.88 12.32
C ALA A 390 -38.86 5.55 11.85
N ALA A 391 -39.75 6.55 11.87
CA ALA A 391 -41.13 6.44 11.40
C ALA A 391 -41.30 6.19 9.89
N THR A 392 -40.22 6.27 9.09
CA THR A 392 -40.27 5.88 7.67
C THR A 392 -40.29 4.35 7.48
N ILE A 393 -40.01 3.57 8.53
CA ILE A 393 -40.04 2.12 8.51
C ILE A 393 -41.05 1.61 9.54
N ASP A 394 -42.00 0.81 9.07
CA ASP A 394 -42.91 0.06 9.93
C ASP A 394 -42.25 -1.29 10.30
N THR A 395 -41.98 -1.49 11.59
CA THR A 395 -41.37 -2.72 12.14
C THR A 395 -42.29 -3.44 13.12
N THR A 396 -41.99 -4.70 13.45
CA THR A 396 -42.71 -5.48 14.48
C THR A 396 -42.63 -4.86 15.88
N HIS A 397 -41.56 -4.14 16.19
CA HIS A 397 -41.35 -3.44 17.47
C HIS A 397 -40.95 -1.97 17.27
N PRO A 398 -41.90 -1.06 16.98
CA PRO A 398 -41.60 0.33 16.62
C PRO A 398 -40.82 1.13 17.68
N GLU A 399 -41.19 1.01 18.96
CA GLU A 399 -40.52 1.74 20.05
C GLU A 399 -39.06 1.27 20.24
N TYR A 400 -38.85 -0.05 20.15
CA TYR A 400 -37.52 -0.64 20.24
C TYR A 400 -36.64 -0.30 19.03
N TRP A 401 -37.25 -0.26 17.83
CA TRP A 401 -36.62 0.18 16.59
C TRP A 401 -36.10 1.62 16.70
N GLU A 402 -36.92 2.57 17.15
CA GLU A 402 -36.52 3.97 17.29
C GLU A 402 -35.33 4.13 18.24
N LYS A 403 -35.41 3.48 19.42
CA LYS A 403 -34.32 3.46 20.42
C LYS A 403 -33.02 2.90 19.84
N CYS A 404 -33.09 1.77 19.13
CA CYS A 404 -31.94 1.12 18.54
C CYS A 404 -31.34 1.92 17.38
N LEU A 405 -32.17 2.45 16.48
CA LEU A 405 -31.73 3.27 15.35
C LEU A 405 -31.00 4.52 15.85
N LYS A 406 -31.53 5.17 16.89
CA LYS A 406 -30.91 6.35 17.52
C LYS A 406 -29.54 6.04 18.10
N LYS A 407 -29.42 4.99 18.92
CA LYS A 407 -28.11 4.55 19.45
C LYS A 407 -27.15 4.18 18.31
N TRP A 408 -27.62 3.44 17.32
CA TRP A 408 -26.80 3.01 16.18
C TRP A 408 -26.30 4.20 15.34
N LEU A 409 -27.14 5.18 15.02
CA LEU A 409 -26.72 6.39 14.28
C LEU A 409 -25.69 7.22 15.03
N VAL A 410 -25.84 7.38 16.34
CA VAL A 410 -24.81 8.05 17.17
C VAL A 410 -23.50 7.27 17.13
N ALA A 411 -23.55 5.93 17.19
CA ALA A 411 -22.37 5.08 17.05
C ALA A 411 -21.72 5.18 15.67
N VAL A 412 -22.50 5.33 14.59
CA VAL A 412 -22.00 5.56 13.22
C VAL A 412 -21.21 6.87 13.15
N VAL A 413 -21.75 7.95 13.72
CA VAL A 413 -21.08 9.27 13.76
C VAL A 413 -19.79 9.19 14.59
N ALA A 414 -19.84 8.57 15.77
CA ALA A 414 -18.68 8.38 16.63
C ALA A 414 -17.56 7.63 15.89
N CYS A 415 -17.89 6.52 15.21
CA CYS A 415 -16.93 5.71 14.46
C CYS A 415 -16.33 6.45 13.25
N ALA A 416 -17.05 7.38 12.63
CA ALA A 416 -16.56 8.11 11.47
C ALA A 416 -15.58 9.25 11.85
N ILE A 417 -15.85 9.93 12.98
CA ILE A 417 -15.11 11.13 13.42
C ILE A 417 -13.94 10.78 14.35
N ASP A 418 -14.18 9.91 15.33
CA ASP A 418 -13.19 9.53 16.34
C ASP A 418 -12.48 8.23 15.93
N GLU A 419 -11.16 8.31 15.86
CA GLU A 419 -10.30 7.21 15.39
C GLU A 419 -10.16 6.08 16.42
N ARG A 420 -10.62 6.30 17.66
CA ARG A 420 -10.56 5.32 18.75
C ARG A 420 -11.89 4.61 18.98
N GLN A 421 -12.98 5.11 18.41
CA GLN A 421 -14.31 4.56 18.64
C GLN A 421 -14.71 3.64 17.50
N THR A 422 -15.25 2.48 17.84
CA THR A 422 -15.70 1.49 16.87
C THR A 422 -17.14 1.09 17.16
N ASN A 423 -17.95 1.07 16.11
CA ASN A 423 -19.32 0.57 16.21
C ASN A 423 -19.31 -0.97 16.08
N HIS A 424 -19.61 -1.67 17.17
CA HIS A 424 -19.67 -3.13 17.22
C HIS A 424 -21.06 -3.70 16.90
N THR A 425 -22.02 -2.85 16.53
CA THR A 425 -23.39 -3.25 16.22
C THR A 425 -23.71 -3.11 14.74
N VAL A 426 -24.49 -4.06 14.23
CA VAL A 426 -24.94 -4.15 12.84
C VAL A 426 -26.45 -4.00 12.84
N LEU A 427 -26.94 -3.03 12.07
CA LEU A 427 -28.38 -2.89 11.85
C LEU A 427 -28.83 -3.92 10.82
N LEU A 428 -29.78 -4.78 11.14
CA LEU A 428 -30.25 -5.85 10.27
C LEU A 428 -31.74 -5.71 9.98
N LEU A 429 -32.08 -5.55 8.70
CA LEU A 429 -33.46 -5.46 8.22
C LEU A 429 -33.85 -6.75 7.49
N SER A 430 -34.80 -7.49 8.07
CA SER A 430 -35.48 -8.62 7.44
C SER A 430 -36.83 -8.19 6.87
N GLY A 431 -37.40 -8.96 5.95
CA GLY A 431 -38.73 -8.71 5.38
C GLY A 431 -38.82 -9.14 3.93
N ALA A 432 -39.98 -8.98 3.30
CA ALA A 432 -40.21 -9.43 1.92
C ALA A 432 -39.21 -8.83 0.91
N GLN A 433 -38.92 -9.59 -0.15
CA GLN A 433 -38.10 -9.13 -1.26
C GLN A 433 -38.80 -7.97 -1.98
N GLY A 434 -38.03 -6.98 -2.45
CA GLY A 434 -38.59 -5.85 -3.20
C GLY A 434 -39.16 -4.72 -2.33
N LEU A 435 -39.17 -4.84 -1.00
CA LEU A 435 -39.56 -3.74 -0.10
C LEU A 435 -38.61 -2.53 -0.16
N GLY A 436 -37.43 -2.68 -0.78
CA GLY A 436 -36.42 -1.64 -0.99
C GLY A 436 -35.49 -1.37 0.21
N LYS A 437 -35.38 -2.31 1.16
CA LYS A 437 -34.51 -2.25 2.35
C LYS A 437 -33.09 -1.73 2.05
N THR A 438 -32.45 -2.28 1.02
CA THR A 438 -31.10 -1.89 0.58
C THR A 438 -31.08 -0.44 0.05
N THR A 439 -32.14 -0.01 -0.65
CA THR A 439 -32.29 1.36 -1.15
C THR A 439 -32.45 2.35 -0.01
N TRP A 440 -33.26 2.03 1.01
CA TRP A 440 -33.43 2.87 2.19
C TRP A 440 -32.10 3.07 2.93
N LEU A 441 -31.34 1.99 3.17
CA LEU A 441 -30.01 2.07 3.80
C LEU A 441 -29.00 2.89 2.97
N ARG A 442 -29.05 2.81 1.64
CA ARG A 442 -28.22 3.67 0.76
C ARG A 442 -28.65 5.13 0.85
N ASN A 443 -29.95 5.40 0.96
CA ASN A 443 -30.51 6.76 1.07
C ASN A 443 -30.30 7.39 2.44
N LEU A 444 -30.01 6.60 3.48
CA LEU A 444 -29.61 7.11 4.78
C LEU A 444 -28.31 7.91 4.71
N VAL A 445 -27.41 7.55 3.79
CA VAL A 445 -26.11 8.20 3.65
C VAL A 445 -26.25 9.51 2.85
N PRO A 446 -25.68 10.63 3.32
CA PRO A 446 -25.79 11.91 2.65
C PRO A 446 -25.26 11.84 1.20
N PRO A 447 -25.84 12.58 0.24
CA PRO A 447 -25.41 12.55 -1.17
C PRO A 447 -23.90 12.75 -1.37
N VAL A 448 -23.29 13.65 -0.57
CA VAL A 448 -21.85 13.94 -0.60
C VAL A 448 -20.99 12.74 -0.19
N LEU A 449 -21.54 11.84 0.64
CA LEU A 449 -20.87 10.66 1.16
C LEU A 449 -21.29 9.34 0.49
N ARG A 450 -22.19 9.37 -0.51
CA ARG A 450 -22.67 8.16 -1.21
C ARG A 450 -21.54 7.32 -1.81
N ASN A 451 -20.47 7.97 -2.26
CA ASN A 451 -19.28 7.29 -2.79
C ASN A 451 -18.56 6.44 -1.72
N TYR A 452 -18.78 6.68 -0.44
CA TYR A 452 -18.17 5.91 0.66
C TYR A 452 -19.09 4.78 1.15
N VAL A 453 -20.09 4.39 0.36
CA VAL A 453 -20.97 3.25 0.65
C VAL A 453 -20.54 2.06 -0.19
N PHE A 454 -20.31 0.92 0.47
CA PHE A 454 -20.19 -0.36 -0.20
C PHE A 454 -21.50 -1.13 -0.02
N SER A 455 -21.97 -1.78 -1.10
CA SER A 455 -23.17 -2.61 -1.05
C SER A 455 -22.94 -3.88 -1.84
N GLY A 456 -23.08 -5.03 -1.19
CA GLY A 456 -22.89 -6.35 -1.77
C GLY A 456 -22.33 -7.36 -0.78
N ASN A 457 -21.96 -8.53 -1.30
CA ASN A 457 -21.40 -9.60 -0.48
C ASN A 457 -19.95 -9.27 -0.10
N LEU A 458 -19.65 -9.34 1.19
CA LEU A 458 -18.32 -9.15 1.73
C LEU A 458 -17.69 -10.51 1.99
N ASP A 459 -16.61 -10.86 1.28
CA ASP A 459 -15.81 -12.05 1.61
C ASP A 459 -14.97 -11.75 2.86
N PRO A 460 -15.23 -12.38 4.01
CA PRO A 460 -14.51 -12.07 5.25
C PRO A 460 -13.03 -12.48 5.21
N THR A 461 -12.64 -13.34 4.27
CA THR A 461 -11.26 -13.85 4.13
C THR A 461 -10.40 -12.99 3.22
N ALA A 462 -11.02 -12.19 2.35
CA ALA A 462 -10.32 -11.33 1.42
C ALA A 462 -9.64 -10.14 2.14
N LYS A 463 -8.40 -9.86 1.76
CA LYS A 463 -7.64 -8.70 2.29
C LYS A 463 -8.33 -7.37 1.93
N ASP A 464 -8.95 -7.31 0.76
CA ASP A 464 -9.66 -6.12 0.28
C ASP A 464 -10.86 -5.77 1.16
N SER A 465 -11.56 -6.78 1.70
CA SER A 465 -12.68 -6.58 2.63
C SER A 465 -12.26 -5.86 3.92
N SER A 466 -11.05 -6.14 4.40
CA SER A 466 -10.51 -5.41 5.55
C SER A 466 -10.21 -3.95 5.23
N LEU A 467 -9.80 -3.64 3.99
CA LEU A 467 -9.56 -2.26 3.56
C LEU A 467 -10.86 -1.45 3.40
N LEU A 468 -11.97 -2.09 2.99
CA LEU A 468 -13.28 -1.43 2.92
C LEU A 468 -13.71 -0.83 4.26
N MET A 469 -13.35 -1.46 5.38
CA MET A 469 -13.65 -0.92 6.71
C MET A 469 -12.93 0.42 7.01
N SER A 470 -11.82 0.69 6.32
CA SER A 470 -11.13 1.98 6.42
C SER A 470 -11.63 3.00 5.39
N ASP A 471 -12.13 2.54 4.24
CA ASP A 471 -12.41 3.39 3.08
C ASP A 471 -13.89 3.78 2.98
N CYS A 472 -14.78 3.07 3.66
CA CYS A 472 -16.22 3.30 3.65
C CYS A 472 -16.73 3.99 4.92
N PHE A 473 -17.85 4.69 4.78
CA PHE A 473 -18.68 5.21 5.87
C PHE A 473 -19.68 4.14 6.33
N LEU A 474 -20.32 3.46 5.37
CA LEU A 474 -21.30 2.40 5.62
C LEU A 474 -21.03 1.22 4.68
N ILE A 475 -21.00 0.02 5.25
CA ILE A 475 -20.93 -1.25 4.52
C ILE A 475 -22.31 -1.92 4.65
N ILE A 476 -22.99 -2.07 3.52
CA ILE A 476 -24.30 -2.72 3.43
C ILE A 476 -24.10 -4.14 2.90
N LEU A 477 -24.32 -5.12 3.77
CA LEU A 477 -24.25 -6.53 3.46
C LEU A 477 -25.59 -6.95 2.87
N ASP A 478 -25.61 -7.11 1.55
CA ASP A 478 -26.81 -7.58 0.85
C ASP A 478 -26.94 -9.11 0.98
N GLU A 479 -28.17 -9.60 1.14
CA GLU A 479 -28.48 -11.03 1.17
C GLU A 479 -27.61 -11.87 2.13
N LEU A 480 -27.55 -11.47 3.41
CA LEU A 480 -26.75 -12.17 4.43
C LEU A 480 -27.15 -13.66 4.60
N SER A 481 -28.34 -14.07 4.17
CA SER A 481 -28.81 -15.45 4.20
C SER A 481 -27.98 -16.43 3.35
N GLY A 482 -27.23 -15.94 2.35
CA GLY A 482 -26.34 -16.78 1.53
C GLY A 482 -25.02 -17.16 2.22
N GLN A 483 -24.72 -16.59 3.39
CA GLN A 483 -23.46 -16.80 4.09
C GLN A 483 -23.49 -18.07 4.96
N SER A 484 -22.44 -18.86 4.85
CA SER A 484 -22.21 -20.03 5.71
C SER A 484 -21.98 -19.61 7.17
N ARG A 485 -22.15 -20.57 8.09
CA ARG A 485 -21.86 -20.37 9.51
C ARG A 485 -20.42 -19.95 9.78
N VAL A 486 -19.47 -20.39 8.96
CA VAL A 486 -18.05 -20.03 9.09
C VAL A 486 -17.86 -18.56 8.73
N GLU A 487 -18.46 -18.11 7.63
CA GLU A 487 -18.39 -16.72 7.16
C GLU A 487 -19.08 -15.78 8.15
N LEU A 488 -20.23 -16.15 8.73
CA LEU A 488 -20.89 -15.34 9.76
C LEU A 488 -20.01 -15.16 11.01
N ASN A 489 -19.27 -16.19 11.43
CA ASN A 489 -18.35 -16.07 12.56
C ASN A 489 -17.15 -15.19 12.24
N GLN A 490 -16.62 -15.26 11.02
CA GLN A 490 -15.56 -14.38 10.56
C GLN A 490 -16.05 -12.93 10.45
N LEU A 491 -17.27 -12.70 9.96
CA LEU A 491 -17.91 -11.40 9.91
C LEU A 491 -18.03 -10.79 11.32
N LYS A 492 -18.46 -11.58 12.32
CA LYS A 492 -18.48 -11.14 13.73
C LYS A 492 -17.09 -10.71 14.23
N ALA A 493 -16.03 -11.42 13.82
CA ALA A 493 -14.66 -11.04 14.14
C ALA A 493 -14.25 -9.73 13.45
N LEU A 494 -14.63 -9.53 12.18
CA LEU A 494 -14.38 -8.29 11.45
C LEU A 494 -15.11 -7.09 12.08
N ILE A 495 -16.38 -7.25 12.47
CA ILE A 495 -17.16 -6.19 13.14
C ILE A 495 -16.48 -5.74 14.44
N THR A 496 -15.84 -6.67 15.15
CA THR A 496 -15.18 -6.42 16.45
C THR A 496 -13.75 -5.90 16.33
N LYS A 497 -13.14 -5.86 15.13
CA LYS A 497 -11.78 -5.34 14.96
C LYS A 497 -11.72 -3.83 15.26
N ASP A 498 -10.71 -3.40 16.01
CA ASP A 498 -10.51 -1.99 16.34
C ASP A 498 -9.70 -1.22 15.29
N SER A 499 -8.66 -1.86 14.74
CA SER A 499 -7.81 -1.28 13.70
C SER A 499 -7.44 -2.32 12.64
N ILE A 500 -7.03 -1.84 11.47
CA ILE A 500 -6.75 -2.70 10.30
C ILE A 500 -5.26 -2.59 9.99
N LEU A 501 -4.47 -3.59 10.36
CA LEU A 501 -3.07 -3.68 9.95
C LEU A 501 -2.97 -4.50 8.67
N GLU A 502 -2.80 -3.83 7.53
CA GLU A 502 -2.73 -4.50 6.23
C GLU A 502 -1.72 -3.85 5.29
N ARG A 503 -1.24 -4.63 4.32
CA ARG A 503 -0.39 -4.14 3.24
C ARG A 503 -1.22 -4.04 1.96
N ARG A 504 -1.44 -2.81 1.48
CA ARG A 504 -2.13 -2.58 0.20
C ARG A 504 -1.33 -3.16 -0.98
N PRO A 505 -2.00 -3.52 -2.09
CA PRO A 505 -1.33 -3.88 -3.33
C PRO A 505 -0.31 -2.80 -3.72
N TYR A 506 0.90 -3.22 -4.13
CA TYR A 506 2.01 -2.36 -4.55
C TYR A 506 2.62 -1.45 -3.46
N ALA A 507 2.05 -1.41 -2.24
CA ALA A 507 2.69 -0.74 -1.11
C ALA A 507 3.96 -1.50 -0.69
N ARG A 508 4.98 -0.79 -0.22
CA ARG A 508 6.24 -1.42 0.25
C ARG A 508 6.10 -2.00 1.65
N ASN A 509 5.36 -1.33 2.52
CA ASN A 509 5.19 -1.67 3.93
C ASN A 509 3.71 -1.94 4.26
N ALA A 510 3.47 -2.70 5.32
CA ALA A 510 2.15 -2.77 5.95
C ALA A 510 1.93 -1.51 6.79
N GLU A 511 0.71 -1.01 6.80
CA GLU A 511 0.32 0.20 7.53
C GLU A 511 -0.90 -0.09 8.40
N THR A 512 -1.02 0.60 9.53
CA THR A 512 -2.20 0.56 10.37
C THR A 512 -3.21 1.58 9.87
N PHE A 513 -4.39 1.12 9.52
CA PHE A 513 -5.49 1.93 9.03
C PHE A 513 -6.57 2.09 10.11
N VAL A 514 -7.09 3.32 10.21
CA VAL A 514 -8.21 3.66 11.08
C VAL A 514 -9.48 3.05 10.52
N ARG A 515 -10.23 2.33 11.36
CA ARG A 515 -11.54 1.81 11.03
C ARG A 515 -12.57 2.94 11.10
N ARG A 516 -13.30 3.17 10.00
CA ARG A 516 -14.28 4.27 9.89
C ARG A 516 -15.68 3.80 9.49
N ALA A 517 -15.79 2.56 9.00
CA ALA A 517 -17.06 2.02 8.53
C ALA A 517 -17.92 1.46 9.67
N SER A 518 -19.23 1.68 9.55
CA SER A 518 -20.25 0.91 10.26
C SER A 518 -20.91 -0.09 9.33
N PHE A 519 -21.63 -1.07 9.89
CA PHE A 519 -22.25 -2.15 9.14
C PHE A 519 -23.77 -2.10 9.23
N ALA A 520 -24.43 -2.36 8.10
CA ALA A 520 -25.84 -2.67 8.02
C ALA A 520 -26.02 -3.92 7.14
N ALA A 521 -27.09 -4.66 7.34
CA ALA A 521 -27.38 -5.89 6.63
C ALA A 521 -28.86 -5.96 6.22
N THR A 522 -29.11 -6.58 5.07
CA THR A 522 -30.44 -6.84 4.55
C THR A 522 -30.61 -8.33 4.31
N VAL A 523 -31.77 -8.87 4.69
CA VAL A 523 -32.13 -10.26 4.46
C VAL A 523 -33.59 -10.37 4.03
N ASN A 524 -33.89 -11.45 3.30
CA ASN A 524 -35.27 -11.78 2.94
C ASN A 524 -35.86 -12.82 3.89
N ASP A 525 -35.02 -13.69 4.46
CA ASP A 525 -35.41 -14.67 5.46
C ASP A 525 -35.26 -14.10 6.88
N SER A 526 -36.15 -14.47 7.79
CA SER A 526 -36.07 -14.09 9.20
C SER A 526 -35.06 -14.96 9.96
N GLN A 527 -34.87 -16.24 9.58
CA GLN A 527 -34.06 -17.20 10.34
C GLN A 527 -32.60 -17.27 9.92
N ILE A 528 -31.82 -16.26 10.29
CA ILE A 528 -30.43 -16.07 9.83
C ILE A 528 -29.37 -16.24 10.93
N LEU A 529 -29.75 -16.07 12.19
CA LEU A 529 -28.79 -16.11 13.30
C LEU A 529 -28.57 -17.56 13.76
N THR A 530 -27.39 -18.10 13.44
CA THR A 530 -27.05 -19.51 13.73
C THR A 530 -26.48 -19.77 15.14
N ASP A 531 -26.26 -18.73 15.96
CA ASP A 531 -25.52 -18.85 17.21
C ASP A 531 -26.04 -17.93 18.32
N ARG A 532 -26.47 -18.54 19.43
CA ARG A 532 -27.08 -17.87 20.59
C ARG A 532 -26.16 -16.86 21.31
N THR A 533 -24.84 -17.10 21.36
CA THR A 533 -23.93 -16.25 22.18
C THR A 533 -23.37 -15.05 21.41
N GLY A 534 -23.49 -15.05 20.07
CA GLY A 534 -22.94 -14.02 19.19
C GLY A 534 -23.96 -13.03 18.63
N SER A 535 -25.25 -13.21 18.91
CA SER A 535 -26.37 -12.44 18.35
C SER A 535 -26.42 -10.99 18.81
N ARG A 536 -25.83 -10.64 19.95
CA ARG A 536 -25.82 -9.26 20.48
C ARG A 536 -25.22 -8.19 19.56
N ARG A 537 -24.49 -8.59 18.52
CA ARG A 537 -23.90 -7.68 17.51
C ARG A 537 -24.89 -7.31 16.41
N PHE A 538 -26.00 -8.02 16.27
CA PHE A 538 -27.01 -7.78 15.24
C PHE A 538 -28.25 -7.21 15.91
N LEU A 539 -28.75 -6.10 15.40
CA LEU A 539 -30.01 -5.50 15.79
C LEU A 539 -31.04 -5.87 14.72
N CYS A 540 -31.79 -6.94 14.94
CA CYS A 540 -32.69 -7.51 13.92
C CYS A 540 -34.08 -6.90 14.00
N PHE A 541 -34.60 -6.46 12.84
CA PHE A 541 -35.94 -5.93 12.73
C PHE A 541 -36.63 -6.49 11.49
N GLU A 542 -37.82 -7.04 11.68
CA GLU A 542 -38.70 -7.42 10.58
C GLU A 542 -39.42 -6.17 10.08
N THR A 543 -39.18 -5.85 8.82
CA THR A 543 -39.70 -4.67 8.14
C THR A 543 -40.96 -5.06 7.38
N LEU A 544 -42.07 -4.41 7.74
CA LEU A 544 -43.37 -4.62 7.12
C LEU A 544 -43.57 -3.69 5.91
N ARG A 545 -43.20 -2.42 6.06
CA ARG A 545 -43.34 -1.38 5.04
C ARG A 545 -42.23 -0.34 5.17
N ILE A 546 -41.84 0.24 4.04
CA ILE A 546 -40.89 1.36 3.97
C ILE A 546 -41.52 2.49 3.16
N ASP A 547 -41.53 3.68 3.73
CA ASP A 547 -41.91 4.90 3.03
C ASP A 547 -40.71 5.49 2.27
N TYR A 548 -40.88 5.66 0.95
CA TYR A 548 -39.91 6.29 0.06
C TYR A 548 -40.28 7.71 -0.34
N THR A 549 -41.47 8.17 0.04
CA THR A 549 -42.02 9.46 -0.39
C THR A 549 -41.53 10.62 0.47
N SER A 550 -41.24 10.34 1.74
CA SER A 550 -40.71 11.32 2.68
C SER A 550 -39.27 11.73 2.33
N GLU A 551 -39.03 13.03 2.20
CA GLU A 551 -37.69 13.58 1.99
C GLU A 551 -36.85 13.44 3.27
N ILE A 552 -35.65 12.90 3.14
CA ILE A 552 -34.73 12.68 4.28
C ILE A 552 -33.85 13.93 4.43
N ASP A 553 -34.05 14.67 5.51
CA ASP A 553 -33.15 15.77 5.89
C ASP A 553 -31.88 15.21 6.57
N HIS A 554 -30.89 14.85 5.76
CA HIS A 554 -29.61 14.34 6.24
C HIS A 554 -28.91 15.32 7.18
N ALA A 555 -29.04 16.63 6.95
CA ALA A 555 -28.34 17.62 7.76
C ALA A 555 -28.89 17.63 9.19
N ALA A 556 -30.22 17.63 9.35
CA ALA A 556 -30.87 17.60 10.65
C ALA A 556 -30.60 16.29 11.41
N ILE A 557 -30.69 15.14 10.74
CA ILE A 557 -30.46 13.81 11.35
C ILE A 557 -29.03 13.70 11.91
N TYR A 558 -28.03 14.03 11.09
CA TYR A 558 -26.64 13.92 11.52
C TYR A 558 -26.24 15.05 12.48
N ALA A 559 -26.89 16.23 12.43
CA ALA A 559 -26.70 17.27 13.44
C ALA A 559 -27.17 16.81 14.82
N GLN A 560 -28.34 16.16 14.91
CA GLN A 560 -28.84 15.57 16.15
C GLN A 560 -27.89 14.47 16.66
N ALA A 561 -27.48 13.53 15.81
CA ALA A 561 -26.57 12.45 16.18
C ALA A 561 -25.21 12.97 16.68
N LEU A 562 -24.66 14.00 16.02
CA LEU A 562 -23.42 14.65 16.42
C LEU A 562 -23.54 15.38 17.76
N ALA A 563 -24.67 16.06 18.00
CA ALA A 563 -24.93 16.74 19.26
C ALA A 563 -25.04 15.74 20.42
N LEU A 564 -25.77 14.64 20.23
CA LEU A 564 -25.87 13.56 21.23
C LEU A 564 -24.51 12.95 21.55
N TYR A 565 -23.68 12.71 20.54
CA TYR A 565 -22.31 12.23 20.75
C TYR A 565 -21.48 13.23 21.60
N LYS A 566 -21.52 14.53 21.26
CA LYS A 566 -20.82 15.58 22.03
C LYS A 566 -21.35 15.75 23.46
N GLN A 567 -22.60 15.38 23.72
CA GLN A 567 -23.22 15.37 25.05
C GLN A 567 -22.93 14.08 25.84
N ASN A 568 -22.06 13.20 25.35
CA ASN A 568 -21.76 11.89 25.96
C ASN A 568 -22.99 10.97 26.11
N PHE A 569 -23.92 11.04 25.16
CA PHE A 569 -25.05 10.10 25.09
C PHE A 569 -24.55 8.65 25.02
N ARG A 570 -25.14 7.75 25.83
CA ARG A 570 -24.78 6.33 25.87
C ARG A 570 -25.31 5.61 24.63
N TYR A 571 -24.49 5.55 23.58
CA TYR A 571 -24.81 4.88 22.32
C TYR A 571 -24.43 3.39 22.30
N TRP A 572 -23.63 2.90 23.25
CA TRP A 572 -23.34 1.47 23.39
C TRP A 572 -24.41 0.76 24.23
N PHE A 573 -24.57 -0.54 24.01
CA PHE A 573 -25.52 -1.39 24.70
C PHE A 573 -24.87 -2.02 25.93
N ALA A 574 -25.44 -1.77 27.12
CA ALA A 574 -24.97 -2.33 28.40
C ALA A 574 -25.58 -3.73 28.64
N GLU A 575 -25.22 -4.38 29.75
CA GLU A 575 -25.69 -5.75 30.07
C GLU A 575 -27.22 -5.90 30.03
N ASN A 576 -27.96 -4.96 30.63
CA ASN A 576 -29.43 -4.99 30.56
C ASN A 576 -29.98 -4.81 29.14
N ASP A 577 -29.31 -4.00 28.31
CA ASP A 577 -29.72 -3.82 26.91
C ASP A 577 -29.38 -5.07 26.06
N ILE A 578 -28.39 -5.89 26.46
CA ILE A 578 -28.03 -7.12 25.74
C ILE A 578 -29.12 -8.17 25.89
N THR A 579 -29.76 -8.27 27.06
CA THR A 579 -30.92 -9.14 27.26
C THR A 579 -32.05 -8.76 26.30
N GLU A 580 -32.41 -7.47 26.26
CA GLU A 580 -33.43 -6.92 25.35
C GLU A 580 -33.11 -7.20 23.86
N ILE A 581 -31.82 -7.11 23.47
CA ILE A 581 -31.38 -7.50 22.12
C ILE A 581 -31.59 -9.00 21.88
N ASN A 582 -31.24 -9.84 22.83
CA ASN A 582 -31.35 -11.29 22.66
C ASN A 582 -32.81 -11.73 22.55
N ASP A 583 -33.69 -11.14 23.36
CA ASP A 583 -35.13 -11.43 23.36
C ASP A 583 -35.75 -11.03 22.02
N ASN A 584 -35.48 -9.81 21.54
CA ASN A 584 -35.94 -9.37 20.21
C ASN A 584 -35.33 -10.20 19.06
N ASN A 585 -34.12 -10.73 19.23
CA ASN A 585 -33.46 -11.53 18.21
C ASN A 585 -33.89 -13.00 18.21
N GLU A 586 -34.62 -13.49 19.21
CA GLU A 586 -35.05 -14.89 19.33
C GLU A 586 -35.79 -15.39 18.08
N PRO A 587 -36.78 -14.67 17.52
CA PRO A 587 -37.50 -15.10 16.31
C PRO A 587 -36.61 -15.18 15.06
N PHE A 588 -35.46 -14.50 15.07
CA PHE A 588 -34.51 -14.47 13.96
C PHE A 588 -33.42 -15.56 14.07
N GLN A 589 -33.45 -16.35 15.14
CA GLN A 589 -32.53 -17.46 15.32
C GLN A 589 -32.97 -18.65 14.47
N GLN A 590 -31.99 -19.28 13.82
CA GLN A 590 -32.25 -20.51 13.08
C GLN A 590 -32.60 -21.62 14.07
N SER A 591 -33.77 -22.23 13.87
CA SER A 591 -34.18 -23.44 14.57
C SER A 591 -33.10 -24.51 14.44
N CYS A 592 -32.73 -25.10 15.57
CA CYS A 592 -31.77 -26.20 15.65
C CYS A 592 -32.57 -27.50 15.68
N PRO A 593 -32.60 -28.31 14.59
CA PRO A 593 -33.36 -29.55 14.55
C PRO A 593 -32.96 -30.51 15.69
N GLU A 594 -31.67 -30.54 16.06
CA GLU A 594 -31.21 -31.33 17.20
C GLU A 594 -31.81 -30.86 18.53
N ALA A 595 -32.04 -29.56 18.71
CA ALA A 595 -32.68 -29.04 19.91
C ALA A 595 -34.18 -29.39 19.93
N GLU A 596 -34.87 -29.19 18.81
CA GLU A 596 -36.30 -29.54 18.68
C GLU A 596 -36.54 -31.02 18.91
N LEU A 597 -35.75 -31.89 18.26
CA LEU A 597 -35.82 -33.33 18.46
C LEU A 597 -35.43 -33.73 19.88
N PHE A 598 -34.44 -33.07 20.48
CA PHE A 598 -34.09 -33.32 21.87
C PHE A 598 -35.28 -33.04 22.80
N TYR A 599 -35.89 -31.85 22.75
CA TYR A 599 -37.05 -31.54 23.60
C TYR A 599 -38.32 -32.34 23.24
N THR A 600 -38.38 -32.90 22.03
CA THR A 600 -39.44 -33.84 21.64
C THR A 600 -39.32 -35.17 22.37
N TYR A 601 -38.10 -35.70 22.56
CA TYR A 601 -37.86 -37.05 23.09
C TYR A 601 -37.27 -37.10 24.50
N PHE A 602 -36.77 -35.97 25.01
CA PHE A 602 -36.09 -35.87 26.29
C PHE A 602 -36.55 -34.63 27.07
N ARG A 603 -36.48 -34.72 28.39
CA ARG A 603 -36.74 -33.59 29.30
C ARG A 603 -35.78 -33.58 30.48
N LYS A 604 -35.82 -32.51 31.27
CA LYS A 604 -35.14 -32.45 32.57
C LYS A 604 -35.77 -33.46 33.54
N PRO A 605 -34.97 -34.12 34.39
CA PRO A 605 -35.49 -34.90 35.50
C PRO A 605 -36.17 -33.97 36.51
N VAL A 606 -37.30 -34.39 37.08
CA VAL A 606 -37.91 -33.68 38.21
C VAL A 606 -37.50 -34.31 39.54
N ARG A 607 -37.82 -33.62 40.63
CA ARG A 607 -37.50 -34.07 41.98
C ARG A 607 -38.02 -35.50 42.20
N PHE A 608 -37.15 -36.35 42.75
CA PHE A 608 -37.40 -37.78 43.04
C PHE A 608 -37.44 -38.73 41.82
N GLU A 609 -37.13 -38.25 40.62
CA GLU A 609 -36.87 -39.15 39.48
C GLU A 609 -35.40 -39.60 39.44
N LEU A 610 -35.17 -40.82 38.97
CA LEU A 610 -33.82 -41.35 38.74
C LEU A 610 -33.38 -40.98 37.31
N PRO A 611 -32.45 -40.03 37.12
CA PRO A 611 -32.08 -39.56 35.79
C PRO A 611 -31.24 -40.59 35.03
N LEU A 612 -31.43 -40.62 33.70
CA LEU A 612 -30.49 -41.27 32.79
C LEU A 612 -29.27 -40.36 32.61
N LEU A 613 -28.08 -40.95 32.71
CA LEU A 613 -26.82 -40.24 32.60
C LEU A 613 -26.19 -40.55 31.25
N LEU A 614 -26.47 -39.71 30.26
CA LEU A 614 -26.10 -39.94 28.87
C LEU A 614 -25.17 -38.85 28.35
N SER A 615 -24.20 -39.24 27.53
CA SER A 615 -23.40 -38.31 26.74
C SER A 615 -24.22 -37.72 25.59
N ALA A 616 -23.81 -36.56 25.08
CA ALA A 616 -24.47 -35.95 23.92
C ALA A 616 -24.51 -36.89 22.70
N SER A 617 -23.49 -37.74 22.51
CA SER A 617 -23.49 -38.77 21.47
C SER A 617 -24.55 -39.84 21.71
N GLU A 618 -24.71 -40.33 22.93
CA GLU A 618 -25.70 -41.38 23.26
C GLU A 618 -27.14 -40.85 23.15
N ILE A 619 -27.38 -39.61 23.58
CA ILE A 619 -28.67 -38.94 23.41
C ILE A 619 -29.01 -38.83 21.92
N LEU A 620 -28.07 -38.35 21.11
CA LEU A 620 -28.29 -38.21 19.67
C LEU A 620 -28.44 -39.56 18.96
N SER A 621 -27.77 -40.63 19.42
CA SER A 621 -27.98 -42.00 18.92
C SER A 621 -29.41 -42.48 19.15
N LYS A 622 -29.94 -42.26 20.36
CA LYS A 622 -31.34 -42.60 20.68
C LYS A 622 -32.35 -41.83 19.83
N ILE A 623 -32.07 -40.55 19.55
CA ILE A 623 -32.89 -39.74 18.63
C ILE A 623 -32.80 -40.32 17.21
N ALA A 624 -31.60 -40.62 16.74
CA ALA A 624 -31.35 -41.16 15.40
C ALA A 624 -32.05 -42.50 15.16
N GLU A 625 -32.08 -43.40 16.16
CA GLU A 625 -32.81 -44.66 16.10
C GLU A 625 -34.32 -44.47 15.87
N ARG A 626 -34.92 -43.43 16.49
CA ARG A 626 -36.37 -43.16 16.40
C ARG A 626 -36.77 -42.34 15.16
N THR A 627 -35.87 -41.49 14.65
CA THR A 627 -36.20 -40.48 13.62
C THR A 627 -35.50 -40.74 12.28
N ARG A 628 -34.56 -41.69 12.23
CA ARG A 628 -33.61 -41.89 11.12
C ARG A 628 -32.74 -40.65 10.84
N TYR A 629 -32.58 -39.76 11.81
CA TYR A 629 -31.71 -38.59 11.72
C TYR A 629 -30.23 -39.00 11.56
N SER A 630 -29.52 -38.39 10.61
CA SER A 630 -28.11 -38.71 10.37
C SER A 630 -27.22 -38.09 11.45
N MET A 631 -26.47 -38.93 12.17
CA MET A 631 -25.55 -38.45 13.19
C MET A 631 -24.26 -37.91 12.57
N THR A 632 -23.98 -36.63 12.78
CA THR A 632 -22.68 -36.02 12.44
C THR A 632 -21.95 -35.56 13.69
N THR A 633 -20.62 -35.46 13.63
CA THR A 633 -19.81 -34.87 14.71
C THR A 633 -20.27 -33.44 15.06
N MET A 634 -20.73 -32.69 14.07
CA MET A 634 -21.27 -31.33 14.25
C MET A 634 -22.57 -31.33 15.05
N SER A 635 -23.48 -32.26 14.78
CA SER A 635 -24.75 -32.43 15.50
C SER A 635 -24.53 -32.78 16.98
N VAL A 636 -23.56 -33.66 17.28
CA VAL A 636 -23.19 -33.99 18.68
C VAL A 636 -22.67 -32.77 19.43
N ASN A 637 -21.82 -31.96 18.77
CA ASN A 637 -21.29 -30.72 19.35
C ASN A 637 -22.36 -29.62 19.52
N LEU A 638 -23.36 -29.57 18.65
CA LEU A 638 -24.49 -28.65 18.75
C LEU A 638 -25.40 -29.03 19.92
N LEU A 639 -25.79 -30.31 20.02
CA LEU A 639 -26.58 -30.83 21.13
C LEU A 639 -25.87 -30.65 22.48
N GLY A 640 -24.56 -30.90 22.53
CA GLY A 640 -23.77 -30.64 23.75
C GLY A 640 -23.80 -29.17 24.19
N ARG A 641 -23.90 -28.22 23.25
CA ARG A 641 -24.10 -26.79 23.57
C ARG A 641 -25.53 -26.50 24.02
N VAL A 642 -26.53 -27.10 23.39
CA VAL A 642 -27.94 -26.98 23.79
C VAL A 642 -28.14 -27.42 25.24
N LEU A 643 -27.63 -28.61 25.60
CA LEU A 643 -27.69 -29.15 26.97
C LEU A 643 -27.00 -28.24 27.99
N LYS A 644 -25.89 -27.62 27.61
CA LYS A 644 -25.19 -26.65 28.46
C LYS A 644 -25.98 -25.35 28.62
N SER A 645 -26.57 -24.82 27.53
CA SER A 645 -27.38 -23.60 27.57
C SER A 645 -28.72 -23.78 28.27
N GLY A 646 -29.28 -24.99 28.23
CA GLY A 646 -30.49 -25.35 28.96
C GLY A 646 -30.22 -25.72 30.42
N GLU A 647 -29.02 -25.51 30.94
CA GLU A 647 -28.64 -25.75 32.34
C GLU A 647 -28.93 -27.17 32.84
N PHE A 648 -28.67 -28.19 32.02
CA PHE A 648 -28.79 -29.58 32.44
C PHE A 648 -27.64 -29.96 33.38
N GLU A 649 -27.96 -30.66 34.47
CA GLU A 649 -26.95 -31.20 35.38
C GLU A 649 -26.00 -32.14 34.63
N SER A 650 -24.69 -31.96 34.84
CA SER A 650 -23.67 -32.75 34.17
C SER A 650 -22.56 -33.22 35.10
N GLN A 651 -22.06 -34.42 34.85
CA GLN A 651 -20.96 -35.03 35.60
C GLN A 651 -19.90 -35.59 34.66
N LYS A 652 -18.63 -35.55 35.08
CA LYS A 652 -17.51 -36.10 34.31
C LYS A 652 -17.12 -37.47 34.86
N ARG A 653 -17.25 -38.52 34.05
CA ARG A 653 -16.82 -39.90 34.39
C ARG A 653 -15.94 -40.45 33.28
N HIS A 654 -14.77 -41.02 33.63
CA HIS A 654 -13.80 -41.60 32.69
C HIS A 654 -13.50 -40.72 31.45
N GLY A 655 -13.35 -39.41 31.65
CA GLY A 655 -13.08 -38.46 30.57
C GLY A 655 -14.29 -38.03 29.72
N LYS A 656 -15.45 -38.67 29.87
CA LYS A 656 -16.71 -38.31 29.19
C LYS A 656 -17.56 -37.39 30.07
N ARG A 657 -18.25 -36.41 29.47
CA ARG A 657 -19.26 -35.59 30.13
C ARG A 657 -20.64 -36.21 29.88
N LEU A 658 -21.33 -36.56 30.96
CA LEU A 658 -22.68 -37.14 30.97
C LEU A 658 -23.66 -36.10 31.50
N TYR A 659 -24.84 -36.01 30.89
CA TYR A 659 -25.92 -35.12 31.27
C TYR A 659 -27.08 -35.92 31.86
N ALA A 660 -27.71 -35.39 32.91
CA ALA A 660 -28.88 -35.97 33.54
C ALA A 660 -30.14 -35.63 32.74
N VAL A 661 -30.79 -36.63 32.14
CA VAL A 661 -31.97 -36.47 31.28
C VAL A 661 -32.99 -37.57 31.53
N MET A 662 -34.25 -37.31 31.20
CA MET A 662 -35.31 -38.32 31.15
C MET A 662 -35.71 -38.56 29.70
N GLU A 663 -35.81 -39.82 29.29
CA GLU A 663 -36.27 -40.23 27.96
C GLU A 663 -37.78 -40.43 27.98
N LEU A 664 -38.49 -39.83 27.02
CA LEU A 664 -39.95 -39.95 26.89
C LEU A 664 -40.33 -41.22 26.11
N SER A 665 -41.40 -41.88 26.56
CA SER A 665 -42.00 -43.00 25.81
C SER A 665 -42.72 -42.50 24.55
N ASN A 666 -42.94 -43.38 23.58
CA ASN A 666 -43.65 -43.00 22.36
C ASN A 666 -45.06 -42.47 22.65
N ASP A 667 -45.76 -43.05 23.62
CA ASP A 667 -47.09 -42.60 24.05
C ASP A 667 -47.04 -41.20 24.65
N GLN A 668 -46.01 -40.87 25.44
CA GLN A 668 -45.81 -39.53 26.02
C GLN A 668 -45.50 -38.49 24.94
N VAL A 669 -44.69 -38.85 23.93
CA VAL A 669 -44.39 -37.97 22.79
C VAL A 669 -45.64 -37.73 21.94
N GLU A 670 -46.44 -38.78 21.69
CA GLU A 670 -47.69 -38.66 20.94
C GLU A 670 -48.73 -37.83 21.69
N ALA A 671 -48.82 -38.01 23.01
CA ALA A 671 -49.68 -37.19 23.87
C ALA A 671 -49.26 -35.70 23.78
N ARG A 672 -47.97 -35.38 23.92
CA ARG A 672 -47.44 -34.01 23.75
C ARG A 672 -47.78 -33.41 22.39
N ARG A 673 -47.63 -34.18 21.31
CA ARG A 673 -48.00 -33.73 19.94
C ARG A 673 -49.49 -33.43 19.79
N LYS A 674 -50.34 -34.12 20.54
CA LYS A 674 -51.79 -33.91 20.60
C LYS A 674 -52.20 -32.81 21.60
N GLY A 675 -51.23 -32.14 22.25
CA GLY A 675 -51.47 -31.11 23.25
C GLY A 675 -51.86 -31.65 24.63
N PHE A 676 -51.69 -32.95 24.88
CA PHE A 676 -51.99 -33.60 26.15
C PHE A 676 -50.70 -34.08 26.82
N GLY A 677 -50.28 -33.47 27.92
CA GLY A 677 -49.11 -33.95 28.65
C GLY A 677 -48.63 -32.95 29.69
N TYR A 678 -48.15 -33.47 30.81
CA TYR A 678 -47.50 -32.67 31.85
C TYR A 678 -46.06 -32.36 31.40
N ASP A 679 -45.71 -31.08 31.21
CA ASP A 679 -44.33 -30.63 31.08
C ASP A 679 -43.91 -29.84 32.33
N PRO A 680 -43.02 -30.37 33.18
CA PRO A 680 -42.61 -29.67 34.39
C PRO A 680 -41.86 -28.35 34.15
N SER A 681 -41.53 -28.02 32.91
CA SER A 681 -40.93 -26.73 32.53
C SER A 681 -41.95 -25.59 32.37
N ASP A 682 -43.26 -25.87 32.36
CA ASP A 682 -44.30 -24.83 32.32
C ASP A 682 -44.50 -24.15 33.68
N GLU A 683 -43.89 -24.66 34.75
CA GLU A 683 -43.87 -24.00 36.06
C GLU A 683 -42.57 -23.19 36.24
N GLY A 684 -42.62 -21.89 35.93
CA GLY A 684 -41.54 -20.98 36.31
C GLY A 684 -41.66 -19.54 35.81
N GLU A 685 -42.55 -18.74 36.40
CA GLU A 685 -42.35 -17.33 36.84
C GLU A 685 -43.72 -16.69 37.12
N GLY A 686 -44.25 -16.96 38.31
CA GLY A 686 -45.53 -16.41 38.78
C GLY A 686 -45.60 -16.53 40.30
N GLY A 687 -44.67 -15.87 40.98
CA GLY A 687 -44.80 -15.64 42.41
C GLY A 687 -45.88 -14.59 42.63
N ASP A 688 -47.07 -15.01 43.03
CA ASP A 688 -47.98 -14.13 43.76
C ASP A 688 -48.29 -14.76 45.11
N ASN A 689 -47.64 -14.20 46.12
CA ASN A 689 -48.08 -14.23 47.50
C ASN A 689 -49.52 -13.73 47.56
N LYS A 690 -50.46 -14.62 47.82
CA LYS A 690 -51.66 -14.26 48.57
C LYS A 690 -51.64 -15.04 49.87
N GLU A 691 -51.35 -14.30 50.93
CA GLU A 691 -51.71 -14.65 52.30
C GLU A 691 -53.20 -15.01 52.30
N ASP A 692 -53.51 -16.29 52.50
CA ASP A 692 -54.87 -16.75 52.76
C ASP A 692 -55.03 -16.82 54.28
N ASP A 693 -55.79 -15.84 54.77
CA ASP A 693 -56.07 -15.59 56.17
C ASP A 693 -57.08 -16.61 56.70
N GLY A 694 -56.77 -17.21 57.85
CA GLY A 694 -57.65 -17.86 58.82
C GLY A 694 -58.87 -18.69 58.38
N GLY A 695 -58.86 -20.00 58.69
CA GLY A 695 -60.12 -20.74 58.91
C GLY A 695 -59.99 -22.26 58.87
N GLY A 696 -59.76 -22.88 60.03
CA GLY A 696 -59.49 -24.32 60.14
C GLY A 696 -60.65 -25.27 59.81
N ARG A 697 -60.27 -26.52 59.53
CA ARG A 697 -60.96 -27.77 59.93
C ARG A 697 -59.99 -28.96 59.72
N PRO A 698 -60.08 -30.01 60.56
CA PRO A 698 -59.02 -31.02 60.69
C PRO A 698 -59.09 -32.14 59.64
N ASP A 699 -57.93 -32.77 59.43
CA ASP A 699 -57.68 -33.99 58.65
C ASP A 699 -58.75 -35.08 58.81
N PRO A 700 -59.21 -35.72 57.73
CA PRO A 700 -59.80 -37.04 57.81
C PRO A 700 -58.67 -38.09 57.83
N GLN A 701 -58.51 -38.76 58.97
CA GLN A 701 -57.71 -40.00 59.07
C GLN A 701 -58.24 -41.04 58.06
N LEU A 702 -57.39 -41.46 57.13
CA LEU A 702 -57.61 -42.65 56.32
C LEU A 702 -57.37 -43.91 57.20
N PRO A 703 -58.25 -44.92 57.15
CA PRO A 703 -58.00 -46.19 57.78
C PRO A 703 -57.19 -47.09 56.84
N PHE A 704 -56.10 -47.63 57.41
CA PHE A 704 -55.18 -48.66 56.92
C PHE A 704 -54.08 -48.25 55.94
#